data_AF-A0A6B3P5M7-F1
#
_entry.id   AF-A0A6B3P5M7-F1
#
_cell.length_a   1.000
_cell.length_b   1.000
_cell.length_c   1.000
_cell.angle_alpha   90.00
_cell.angle_beta   90.00
_cell.angle_gamma   90.00
#
_symmetry.space_group_name_H-M   'P 1'
#
loop_
_entity.id
_entity.type
_entity.pdbx_description
1 polymer ?
#
loop_
_entity_poly.entity_id
_entity_poly.type
_entity_poly.pdbx_seq_one_letter_code
_entity_poly.pdbx_strand_id
1 'polypeptide(L)'
;MKAIIKYSLVWGATFISICGLTVGMVKPVVGEIKPAVVAQQSGEVEEFKGLFQQAGQLSKQGKYSEAILLLERALIIVENAGASETTAAIVIHLLGLQHYYQGKYTEALPLFQRSLAILEKALGADHPSVAASLNNLAVLYRDQGNYTEALPLFQRSLAILEKALGANHPEVAQSLNNLAQLYQYQGNYSQALPLFQRSLAINEKALGADHPEVASSLNNLAGLYRDQGNYTEALPLLQRSLAIKEKALGANHLSVALSFNNLASLYSDQGKYTEALPLLQRSLATYEKALGANHPDFASSLSSLASLYSDQGKYTEALPLLQRSLATYEKALGTDHPSVAASLNNLASLYSDQGKYTEALPLLQRSLATYEKALGANHPSIVTPLSSLALLYHVQGKYSEALPLFQRSLVILEKALGADHPDFATSLSNLASLYQRQGNYSEAWPLFQRSLAIREKALGADHPSVATSLNGLASLHLNQGNYTEALPLLQRSLAIREKALGTDHPSVATSLNGLALLYHLQGKYTEALPLFQRSRAIREKGLGADHPYVATSLLNLATLYQAQGNTTSAIEYLTQAMEVQETTLTTFLATGSESQKQASMRKLSVTTHQTISLHLQDAPNNPKAANLALTTILRRKGRILDSTIKSLQTIRDKLTPENQKLLNDLANTRTQLAALIYNKPENLPPEQYRQQVATLKGKAEKLEADLSLASAEFAKTNEPVTIETVQKLIPADAALVEIMQYYPVDVKALKLGKPHYAVYILHSTGSPQWLDLGPVAPIHNTITEFRAQLSQPNSSIREVARTLDQQVMQPIRQKLGNVKHTLLSPDSQLNLIPFAALVDENNQYLIQNYNITYLTTGRDLIKLGIDFPTKQPPILVANPEYDNPGNPTSVRLVANNKRGHKKPTRDLGSFLFAPENLTFGALSGTKAEVEAIAPMLSDVTLLTESNATENAIKQVNAPEILHIATHGFFLEDLEEVAPPVLVGGFNTDIPNTETNRLENPLLRSGIALAGFNPRKSGDEDGVMTALEIANLSLGGTKLVVLSACDTGVGDVNVGEGVYGLRRALALAGSESQVISLWQVDDFGTKDLMVKYYQRVLNNEGRSEALRQTQLEILGTEEYQHPYYWASFIPSGDWREINDG
;
A
#
# COMPACT_ATOMS: atom_id res chain seq x y z
N MET A 1 52.22 -6.92 55.16
CA MET A 1 52.48 -7.72 53.93
C MET A 1 51.46 -8.84 53.63
N LYS A 2 50.47 -9.14 54.50
CA LYS A 2 49.38 -10.12 54.21
C LYS A 2 48.02 -9.50 53.80
N ALA A 3 47.93 -8.18 53.60
CA ALA A 3 46.67 -7.47 53.35
C ALA A 3 46.43 -7.01 51.89
N ILE A 4 47.42 -7.13 51.00
CA ILE A 4 47.33 -6.60 49.62
C ILE A 4 46.92 -7.67 48.58
N ILE A 5 46.89 -8.95 48.95
CA ILE A 5 46.66 -10.07 48.01
C ILE A 5 45.17 -10.38 47.77
N LYS A 6 44.23 -9.76 48.51
CA LYS A 6 42.79 -10.08 48.41
C LYS A 6 41.97 -9.20 47.46
N TYR A 7 42.58 -8.21 46.81
CA TYR A 7 41.83 -7.12 46.18
C TYR A 7 41.66 -7.21 44.66
N SER A 8 42.30 -8.13 43.91
CA SER A 8 42.16 -8.20 42.44
C SER A 8 40.94 -9.01 41.96
N LEU A 9 40.44 -9.95 42.77
CA LEU A 9 39.31 -10.86 42.46
C LEU A 9 37.96 -10.16 42.27
N VAL A 10 37.82 -8.91 42.73
CA VAL A 10 36.52 -8.25 42.85
C VAL A 10 36.18 -7.41 41.61
N TRP A 11 37.14 -6.82 40.89
CA TRP A 11 36.83 -5.69 39.99
C TRP A 11 36.22 -6.06 38.64
N GLY A 12 36.75 -7.09 37.95
CA GLY A 12 36.12 -7.63 36.74
C GLY A 12 34.74 -8.22 37.03
N ALA A 13 34.61 -8.96 38.14
CA ALA A 13 33.33 -9.52 38.57
C ALA A 13 32.30 -8.44 38.95
N THR A 14 32.74 -7.32 39.55
CA THR A 14 31.87 -6.21 39.96
C THR A 14 31.43 -5.37 38.77
N PHE A 15 32.32 -5.00 37.85
CA PHE A 15 31.94 -4.28 36.62
C PHE A 15 30.99 -5.11 35.76
N ILE A 16 31.24 -6.41 35.63
CA ILE A 16 30.42 -7.29 34.80
C ILE A 16 29.07 -7.63 35.49
N SER A 17 29.02 -7.67 36.83
CA SER A 17 27.73 -7.70 37.56
C SER A 17 26.96 -6.38 37.47
N ILE A 18 27.64 -5.25 37.27
CA ILE A 18 27.00 -3.94 37.05
C ILE A 18 26.44 -3.83 35.62
N CYS A 19 27.12 -4.38 34.61
CA CYS A 19 26.73 -4.28 33.20
C CYS A 19 25.51 -5.11 32.79
N GLY A 20 25.00 -6.03 33.63
CA GLY A 20 23.81 -6.83 33.29
C GLY A 20 23.90 -7.48 31.91
N LEU A 21 24.87 -8.39 31.72
CA LEU A 21 25.11 -9.00 30.41
C LEU A 21 23.84 -9.68 29.84
N THR A 22 23.70 -9.56 28.52
CA THR A 22 22.73 -10.34 27.74
C THR A 22 23.01 -11.83 27.82
N VAL A 23 21.97 -12.62 27.55
CA VAL A 23 22.01 -14.09 27.49
C VAL A 23 23.01 -14.52 26.41
N GLY A 24 24.20 -14.99 26.81
CA GLY A 24 25.14 -15.71 25.93
C GLY A 24 26.62 -15.34 26.08
N MET A 25 26.93 -14.06 26.35
CA MET A 25 28.32 -13.65 26.62
C MET A 25 28.77 -14.16 28.00
N VAL A 26 29.92 -14.84 28.04
CA VAL A 26 30.51 -15.44 29.24
C VAL A 26 31.51 -14.46 29.87
N LYS A 27 31.57 -14.41 31.20
CA LYS A 27 32.56 -13.57 31.90
C LYS A 27 33.96 -14.18 31.71
N PRO A 28 35.03 -13.40 31.53
CA PRO A 28 36.38 -13.94 31.59
C PRO A 28 36.61 -14.65 32.94
N VAL A 29 37.04 -15.91 32.92
CA VAL A 29 37.38 -16.66 34.15
C VAL A 29 38.66 -16.08 34.72
N VAL A 30 38.59 -15.44 35.89
CA VAL A 30 39.76 -14.87 36.58
C VAL A 30 40.18 -15.82 37.71
N GLY A 31 40.80 -16.95 37.35
CA GLY A 31 41.52 -17.80 38.32
C GLY A 31 42.86 -17.18 38.68
N GLU A 32 43.31 -17.32 39.94
CA GLU A 32 44.49 -16.68 40.59
C GLU A 32 45.54 -16.05 39.66
N ILE A 33 45.25 -14.89 39.09
CA ILE A 33 46.26 -14.08 38.41
C ILE A 33 47.01 -13.32 39.51
N LYS A 34 48.21 -13.79 39.87
CA LYS A 34 49.12 -13.03 40.74
C LYS A 34 49.47 -11.73 40.01
N PRO A 35 49.08 -10.55 40.52
CA PRO A 35 49.38 -9.30 39.85
C PRO A 35 50.89 -9.05 39.97
N ALA A 36 51.60 -9.20 38.86
CA ALA A 36 52.83 -8.44 38.67
C ALA A 36 52.40 -6.98 38.45
N VAL A 37 52.24 -6.30 39.59
CA VAL A 37 52.61 -4.91 39.82
C VAL A 37 52.19 -3.91 38.74
N VAL A 38 51.00 -3.33 38.92
CA VAL A 38 50.82 -1.90 38.61
C VAL A 38 51.63 -1.14 39.67
N ALA A 39 52.93 -0.96 39.46
CA ALA A 39 53.70 0.07 40.14
C ALA A 39 54.16 1.02 39.04
N GLN A 40 53.92 2.32 39.13
CA GLN A 40 54.66 3.12 40.13
C GLN A 40 53.91 4.36 40.66
N GLN A 41 52.62 4.58 40.37
CA GLN A 41 51.92 5.80 40.86
C GLN A 41 50.52 5.49 41.42
N SER A 42 50.27 5.86 42.68
CA SER A 42 48.97 5.67 43.35
C SER A 42 47.82 6.44 42.70
N GLY A 43 48.11 7.47 41.91
CA GLY A 43 47.11 8.25 41.16
C GLY A 43 46.51 7.51 39.97
N GLU A 44 47.33 6.85 39.16
CA GLU A 44 46.90 6.14 37.94
C GLU A 44 45.98 4.94 38.25
N VAL A 45 46.23 4.26 39.37
CA VAL A 45 45.39 3.14 39.84
C VAL A 45 44.00 3.62 40.26
N GLU A 46 43.91 4.76 40.93
CA GLU A 46 42.63 5.31 41.39
C GLU A 46 41.84 5.93 40.23
N GLU A 47 42.54 6.55 39.28
CA GLU A 47 41.96 7.02 38.02
C GLU A 47 41.39 5.87 37.19
N PHE A 48 42.16 4.79 36.99
CA PHE A 48 41.68 3.58 36.29
C PHE A 48 40.42 3.03 36.95
N LYS A 49 40.37 2.91 38.28
CA LYS A 49 39.19 2.43 39.01
C LYS A 49 37.97 3.33 38.79
N GLY A 50 38.15 4.65 38.86
CA GLY A 50 37.09 5.62 38.65
C GLY A 50 36.49 5.50 37.24
N LEU A 51 37.35 5.47 36.22
CA LEU A 51 36.95 5.30 34.82
C LEU A 51 36.22 3.98 34.59
N PHE A 52 36.74 2.89 35.17
CA PHE A 52 36.16 1.57 35.07
C PHE A 52 34.78 1.53 35.76
N GLN A 53 34.64 1.96 37.01
CA GLN A 53 33.32 1.96 37.67
C GLN A 53 32.29 2.82 36.93
N GLN A 54 32.70 3.99 36.45
CA GLN A 54 31.82 4.89 35.71
C GLN A 54 31.39 4.31 34.37
N ALA A 55 32.30 3.68 33.61
CA ALA A 55 31.97 2.99 32.38
C ALA A 55 30.94 1.86 32.60
N GLY A 56 31.07 1.12 33.71
CA GLY A 56 30.10 0.09 34.07
C GLY A 56 28.70 0.65 34.34
N GLN A 57 28.61 1.79 35.06
CA GLN A 57 27.34 2.46 35.32
C GLN A 57 26.70 3.01 34.04
N LEU A 58 27.49 3.59 33.15
CA LEU A 58 27.01 4.09 31.85
C LEU A 58 26.51 2.95 30.97
N SER A 59 27.23 1.83 30.94
CA SER A 59 26.80 0.61 30.24
C SER A 59 25.45 0.12 30.75
N LYS A 60 25.24 0.08 32.07
CA LYS A 60 23.95 -0.27 32.70
C LYS A 60 22.80 0.68 32.34
N GLN A 61 23.13 1.93 32.02
CA GLN A 61 22.15 2.94 31.58
C GLN A 61 21.90 2.88 30.06
N GLY A 62 22.53 1.96 29.32
CA GLY A 62 22.48 1.90 27.87
C GLY A 62 23.35 2.93 27.15
N LYS A 63 24.22 3.65 27.88
CA LYS A 63 25.08 4.72 27.36
C LYS A 63 26.44 4.19 26.90
N TYR A 64 26.41 3.29 25.93
CA TYR A 64 27.61 2.57 25.48
C TYR A 64 28.67 3.49 24.87
N SER A 65 28.29 4.58 24.18
CA SER A 65 29.26 5.53 23.60
C SER A 65 30.10 6.22 24.66
N GLU A 66 29.47 6.65 25.75
CA GLU A 66 30.16 7.28 26.87
C GLU A 66 31.05 6.24 27.59
N ALA A 67 30.58 5.00 27.73
CA ALA A 67 31.36 3.91 28.33
C ALA A 67 32.62 3.54 27.52
N ILE A 68 32.55 3.56 26.18
CA ILE A 68 33.69 3.28 25.29
C ILE A 68 34.81 4.30 25.54
N LEU A 69 34.50 5.60 25.54
CA LEU A 69 35.50 6.66 25.75
C LEU A 69 36.25 6.50 27.08
N LEU A 70 35.54 6.10 28.13
CA LEU A 70 36.15 5.84 29.44
C LEU A 70 37.02 4.58 29.44
N LEU A 71 36.60 3.52 28.74
CA LEU A 71 37.37 2.29 28.61
C LEU A 71 38.59 2.44 27.70
N GLU A 72 38.55 3.30 26.68
CA GLU A 72 39.70 3.64 25.83
C GLU A 72 40.76 4.37 26.67
N ARG A 73 40.34 5.33 27.48
CA ARG A 73 41.24 6.01 28.44
C ARG A 73 41.79 5.02 29.48
N ALA A 74 40.96 4.12 29.99
CA ALA A 74 41.39 3.08 30.92
C ALA A 74 42.42 2.13 30.27
N LEU A 75 42.27 1.80 28.98
CA LEU A 75 43.22 0.97 28.24
C LEU A 75 44.58 1.65 28.12
N ILE A 76 44.61 2.94 27.78
CA ILE A 76 45.86 3.72 27.68
C ILE A 76 46.61 3.73 29.02
N ILE A 77 45.89 3.93 30.13
CA ILE A 77 46.51 3.91 31.47
C ILE A 77 47.12 2.53 31.76
N VAL A 78 46.40 1.45 31.44
CA VAL A 78 46.86 0.07 31.68
C VAL A 78 48.07 -0.27 30.80
N GLU A 79 48.09 0.16 29.54
CA GLU A 79 49.21 -0.06 28.61
C GLU A 79 50.45 0.76 29.01
N ASN A 80 50.29 2.01 29.46
CA ASN A 80 51.39 2.88 29.87
C ASN A 80 51.99 2.51 31.23
N ALA A 81 51.17 2.02 32.17
CA ALA A 81 51.59 1.66 33.51
C ALA A 81 52.30 0.28 33.59
N GLY A 82 52.54 -0.37 32.45
CA GLY A 82 53.21 -1.68 32.39
C GLY A 82 52.42 -2.81 33.05
N ALA A 83 51.08 -2.71 33.10
CA ALA A 83 50.23 -3.73 33.69
C ALA A 83 50.36 -5.09 32.95
N SER A 84 49.96 -6.18 33.59
CA SER A 84 50.04 -7.51 32.98
C SER A 84 49.30 -7.55 31.63
N GLU A 85 49.88 -8.27 30.64
CA GLU A 85 49.25 -8.48 29.31
C GLU A 85 47.78 -8.94 29.46
N THR A 86 47.47 -9.71 30.50
CA THR A 86 46.11 -10.17 30.83
C THR A 86 45.14 -9.05 31.28
N THR A 87 45.61 -8.01 31.97
CA THR A 87 44.76 -6.88 32.41
C THR A 87 44.37 -6.02 31.21
N ALA A 88 45.31 -5.74 30.31
CA ALA A 88 45.04 -5.07 29.05
C ALA A 88 44.04 -5.88 28.20
N ALA A 89 44.19 -7.21 28.12
CA ALA A 89 43.26 -8.07 27.40
C ALA A 89 41.82 -8.00 27.92
N ILE A 90 41.61 -7.84 29.24
CA ILE A 90 40.27 -7.68 29.84
C ILE A 90 39.65 -6.33 29.46
N VAL A 91 40.42 -5.23 29.50
CA VAL A 91 39.90 -3.91 29.10
C VAL A 91 39.55 -3.88 27.61
N ILE A 92 40.42 -4.45 26.76
CA ILE A 92 40.15 -4.64 25.32
C ILE A 92 38.88 -5.47 25.10
N HIS A 93 38.69 -6.53 25.88
CA HIS A 93 37.49 -7.35 25.81
C HIS A 93 36.22 -6.55 26.16
N LEU A 94 36.27 -5.74 27.22
CA LEU A 94 35.14 -4.92 27.65
C LEU A 94 34.82 -3.81 26.64
N LEU A 95 35.84 -3.23 25.99
CA LEU A 95 35.66 -2.34 24.84
C LEU A 95 34.92 -3.06 23.71
N GLY A 96 35.34 -4.28 23.37
CA GLY A 96 34.67 -5.12 22.38
C GLY A 96 33.20 -5.35 22.73
N LEU A 97 32.90 -5.61 24.00
CA LEU A 97 31.52 -5.75 24.50
C LEU A 97 30.71 -4.45 24.34
N GLN A 98 31.28 -3.28 24.60
CA GLN A 98 30.54 -2.03 24.41
C GLN A 98 30.24 -1.76 22.93
N HIS A 99 31.19 -2.02 22.02
CA HIS A 99 30.94 -1.94 20.58
C HIS A 99 29.88 -2.93 20.13
N TYR A 100 29.92 -4.16 20.66
CA TYR A 100 28.89 -5.16 20.42
C TYR A 100 27.50 -4.67 20.85
N TYR A 101 27.37 -4.06 22.04
CA TYR A 101 26.09 -3.49 22.50
C TYR A 101 25.61 -2.26 21.73
N GLN A 102 26.52 -1.56 21.04
CA GLN A 102 26.17 -0.52 20.06
C GLN A 102 25.72 -1.09 18.70
N GLY A 103 25.73 -2.42 18.51
CA GLY A 103 25.50 -3.03 17.21
C GLY A 103 26.67 -2.84 16.22
N LYS A 104 27.83 -2.38 16.69
CA LYS A 104 29.05 -2.13 15.91
C LYS A 104 29.92 -3.37 15.86
N TYR A 105 29.42 -4.40 15.18
CA TYR A 105 30.07 -5.72 15.16
C TYR A 105 31.42 -5.71 14.43
N THR A 106 31.57 -4.83 13.44
CA THR A 106 32.84 -4.64 12.70
C THR A 106 33.96 -4.11 13.59
N GLU A 107 33.64 -3.24 14.55
CA GLU A 107 34.58 -2.67 15.52
C GLU A 107 34.83 -3.61 16.70
N ALA A 108 33.82 -4.38 17.11
CA ALA A 108 33.97 -5.37 18.18
C ALA A 108 34.88 -6.55 17.81
N LEU A 109 34.85 -6.98 16.54
CA LEU A 109 35.59 -8.14 16.04
C LEU A 109 37.12 -8.07 16.30
N PRO A 110 37.83 -7.02 15.84
CA PRO A 110 39.28 -6.93 16.07
C PRO A 110 39.63 -6.83 17.56
N LEU A 111 38.74 -6.26 18.40
CA LEU A 111 38.95 -6.18 19.84
C LEU A 111 38.88 -7.56 20.50
N PHE A 112 37.87 -8.37 20.16
CA PHE A 112 37.80 -9.75 20.68
C PHE A 112 38.94 -10.62 20.16
N GLN A 113 39.32 -10.51 18.89
CA GLN A 113 40.48 -11.23 18.33
C GLN A 113 41.79 -10.82 19.03
N ARG A 114 42.01 -9.52 19.25
CA ARG A 114 43.19 -9.01 19.97
C ARG A 114 43.22 -9.50 21.42
N SER A 115 42.09 -9.43 22.12
CA SER A 115 41.97 -9.94 23.50
C SER A 115 42.26 -11.45 23.56
N LEU A 116 41.69 -12.24 22.65
CA LEU A 116 41.94 -13.67 22.54
C LEU A 116 43.43 -13.98 22.31
N ALA A 117 44.08 -13.32 21.35
CA ALA A 117 45.49 -13.56 21.03
C ALA A 117 46.41 -13.26 22.23
N ILE A 118 46.13 -12.19 22.97
CA ILE A 118 46.89 -11.86 24.18
C ILE A 118 46.68 -12.92 25.27
N LEU A 119 45.44 -13.36 25.50
CA LEU A 119 45.13 -14.39 26.50
C LEU A 119 45.75 -15.74 26.14
N GLU A 120 45.72 -16.16 24.87
CA GLU A 120 46.35 -17.41 24.41
C GLU A 120 47.87 -17.39 24.63
N LYS A 121 48.53 -16.26 24.33
CA LYS A 121 49.97 -16.08 24.55
C LYS A 121 50.33 -16.08 26.04
N ALA A 122 49.55 -15.38 26.86
CA ALA A 122 49.89 -15.15 28.27
C ALA A 122 49.52 -16.34 29.19
N LEU A 123 48.44 -17.08 28.88
CA LEU A 123 47.87 -18.12 29.74
C LEU A 123 47.94 -19.53 29.13
N GLY A 124 48.23 -19.64 27.83
CA GLY A 124 48.21 -20.89 27.08
C GLY A 124 46.84 -21.21 26.47
N ALA A 125 46.85 -21.97 25.37
CA ALA A 125 45.67 -22.22 24.53
C ALA A 125 44.53 -23.03 25.21
N ASP A 126 44.82 -23.75 26.30
CA ASP A 126 43.88 -24.60 27.05
C ASP A 126 43.37 -23.93 28.35
N HIS A 127 43.62 -22.63 28.54
CA HIS A 127 43.21 -21.94 29.77
C HIS A 127 41.70 -21.59 29.74
N PRO A 128 40.95 -21.71 30.86
CA PRO A 128 39.52 -21.33 30.91
C PRO A 128 39.20 -19.90 30.43
N SER A 129 40.07 -18.93 30.68
CA SER A 129 39.89 -17.55 30.17
C SER A 129 39.99 -17.46 28.65
N VAL A 130 40.80 -18.32 27.99
CA VAL A 130 40.83 -18.45 26.53
C VAL A 130 39.50 -19.01 26.03
N ALA A 131 38.96 -20.03 26.72
CA ALA A 131 37.64 -20.57 26.39
C ALA A 131 36.53 -19.52 26.49
N ALA A 132 36.53 -18.67 27.52
CA ALA A 132 35.57 -17.57 27.66
C ALA A 132 35.69 -16.54 26.52
N SER A 133 36.92 -16.20 26.13
CA SER A 133 37.17 -15.28 25.00
C SER A 133 36.72 -15.88 23.66
N LEU A 134 37.02 -17.17 23.42
CA LEU A 134 36.53 -17.93 22.25
C LEU A 134 35.01 -17.96 22.19
N ASN A 135 34.34 -18.19 23.33
CA ASN A 135 32.87 -18.18 23.40
C ASN A 135 32.30 -16.84 22.97
N ASN A 136 32.85 -15.73 23.46
CA ASN A 136 32.31 -14.40 23.16
C ASN A 136 32.60 -13.98 21.73
N LEU A 137 33.75 -14.37 21.17
CA LEU A 137 34.04 -14.23 19.76
C LEU A 137 33.05 -15.07 18.90
N ALA A 138 32.71 -16.27 19.35
CA ALA A 138 31.72 -17.12 18.67
C ALA A 138 30.30 -16.50 18.73
N VAL A 139 29.91 -15.91 19.86
CA VAL A 139 28.66 -15.14 19.99
C VAL A 139 28.65 -13.97 19.01
N LEU A 140 29.76 -13.22 18.88
CA LEU A 140 29.86 -12.14 17.90
C LEU A 140 29.67 -12.66 16.46
N TYR A 141 30.36 -13.74 16.07
CA TYR A 141 30.20 -14.32 14.74
C TYR A 141 28.77 -14.80 14.48
N ARG A 142 28.13 -15.43 15.47
CA ARG A 142 26.71 -15.83 15.39
C ARG A 142 25.81 -14.62 15.15
N ASP A 143 26.02 -13.53 15.89
CA ASP A 143 25.18 -12.33 15.79
C ASP A 143 25.48 -11.50 14.53
N GLN A 144 26.63 -11.72 13.89
CA GLN A 144 26.94 -11.28 12.52
C GLN A 144 26.34 -12.17 11.43
N GLY A 145 25.67 -13.28 11.78
CA GLY A 145 25.17 -14.27 10.82
C GLY A 145 26.24 -15.19 10.23
N ASN A 146 27.47 -15.13 10.74
CA ASN A 146 28.62 -15.95 10.32
C ASN A 146 28.67 -17.26 11.13
N TYR A 147 27.64 -18.09 10.96
CA TYR A 147 27.46 -19.28 11.79
C TYR A 147 28.53 -20.36 11.55
N THR A 148 29.11 -20.41 10.35
CA THR A 148 30.22 -21.31 9.98
C THR A 148 31.49 -21.05 10.78
N GLU A 149 31.76 -19.79 11.10
CA GLU A 149 32.90 -19.32 11.87
C GLU A 149 32.66 -19.45 13.38
N ALA A 150 31.41 -19.28 13.82
CA ALA A 150 31.03 -19.42 15.23
C ALA A 150 31.15 -20.87 15.75
N LEU A 151 30.76 -21.85 14.93
CA LEU A 151 30.69 -23.26 15.33
C LEU A 151 32.02 -23.83 15.89
N PRO A 152 33.16 -23.74 15.17
CA PRO A 152 34.42 -24.28 15.67
C PRO A 152 34.91 -23.58 16.95
N LEU A 153 34.57 -22.30 17.13
CA LEU A 153 34.95 -21.54 18.31
C LEU A 153 34.16 -21.97 19.56
N PHE A 154 32.84 -22.20 19.44
CA PHE A 154 32.05 -22.77 20.53
C PHE A 154 32.50 -24.19 20.87
N GLN A 155 32.77 -25.04 19.88
CA GLN A 155 33.27 -26.39 20.09
C GLN A 155 34.62 -26.40 20.81
N ARG A 156 35.54 -25.52 20.39
CA ARG A 156 36.85 -25.37 21.04
C ARG A 156 36.73 -24.85 22.47
N SER A 157 35.88 -23.85 22.70
CA SER A 157 35.57 -23.33 24.04
C SER A 157 35.05 -24.44 24.96
N LEU A 158 34.07 -25.23 24.49
CA LEU A 158 33.50 -26.34 25.23
C LEU A 158 34.55 -27.40 25.59
N ALA A 159 35.38 -27.81 24.62
CA ALA A 159 36.41 -28.81 24.83
C ALA A 159 37.45 -28.37 25.88
N ILE A 160 37.85 -27.09 25.87
CA ILE A 160 38.77 -26.52 26.87
C ILE A 160 38.12 -26.56 28.26
N LEU A 161 36.87 -26.13 28.39
CA LEU A 161 36.17 -26.10 29.69
C LEU A 161 35.93 -27.50 30.25
N GLU A 162 35.55 -28.47 29.42
CA GLU A 162 35.38 -29.87 29.85
C GLU A 162 36.68 -30.46 30.37
N LYS A 163 37.81 -30.16 29.71
CA LYS A 163 39.15 -30.63 30.12
C LYS A 163 39.63 -29.95 31.40
N ALA A 164 39.43 -28.63 31.52
CA ALA A 164 39.98 -27.84 32.62
C ALA A 164 39.15 -27.90 33.91
N LEU A 165 37.82 -27.96 33.80
CA LEU A 165 36.90 -27.85 34.94
C LEU A 165 36.08 -29.12 35.18
N GLY A 166 36.09 -30.06 34.22
CA GLY A 166 35.32 -31.30 34.27
C GLY A 166 33.92 -31.17 33.64
N ALA A 167 33.41 -32.27 33.11
CA ALA A 167 32.19 -32.32 32.29
C ALA A 167 30.87 -31.92 33.00
N ASN A 168 30.87 -31.77 34.33
CA ASN A 168 29.71 -31.41 35.15
C ASN A 168 29.84 -30.01 35.80
N HIS A 169 30.78 -29.19 35.34
CA HIS A 169 30.95 -27.83 35.85
C HIS A 169 29.90 -26.86 35.29
N PRO A 170 29.36 -25.89 36.05
CA PRO A 170 28.38 -24.92 35.55
C PRO A 170 28.83 -24.13 34.30
N GLU A 171 30.12 -23.82 34.17
CA GLU A 171 30.65 -23.15 32.97
C GLU A 171 30.58 -24.04 31.71
N VAL A 172 30.68 -25.36 31.86
CA VAL A 172 30.44 -26.31 30.76
C VAL A 172 28.96 -26.26 30.35
N ALA A 173 28.04 -26.16 31.30
CA ALA A 173 26.61 -25.98 31.01
C ALA A 173 26.35 -24.69 30.21
N GLN A 174 27.01 -23.58 30.57
CA GLN A 174 26.89 -22.32 29.83
C GLN A 174 27.41 -22.44 28.39
N SER A 175 28.57 -23.08 28.20
CA SER A 175 29.13 -23.32 26.86
C SER A 175 28.22 -24.24 26.01
N LEU A 176 27.66 -25.29 26.62
CA LEU A 176 26.67 -26.16 26.00
C LEU A 176 25.41 -25.39 25.58
N ASN A 177 24.89 -24.50 26.43
CA ASN A 177 23.74 -23.63 26.11
C ASN A 177 24.02 -22.77 24.88
N ASN A 178 25.21 -22.16 24.78
CA ASN A 178 25.54 -21.29 23.66
C ASN A 178 25.73 -22.05 22.35
N LEU A 179 26.36 -23.23 22.40
CA LEU A 179 26.46 -24.13 21.26
C LEU A 179 25.07 -24.63 20.83
N ALA A 180 24.20 -24.96 21.78
CA ALA A 180 22.82 -25.36 21.52
C ALA A 180 22.02 -24.22 20.84
N GLN A 181 22.17 -22.98 21.32
CA GLN A 181 21.57 -21.81 20.67
C GLN A 181 22.08 -21.62 19.25
N LEU A 182 23.37 -21.83 18.98
CA LEU A 182 23.89 -21.75 17.61
C LEU A 182 23.20 -22.78 16.70
N TYR A 183 23.08 -24.04 17.13
CA TYR A 183 22.35 -25.04 16.38
C TYR A 183 20.87 -24.69 16.21
N GLN A 184 20.23 -24.09 17.22
CA GLN A 184 18.86 -23.60 17.13
C GLN A 184 18.72 -22.50 16.07
N TYR A 185 19.62 -21.50 16.03
CA TYR A 185 19.63 -20.46 14.99
C TYR A 185 19.88 -21.00 13.57
N GLN A 186 20.61 -22.12 13.46
CA GLN A 186 20.82 -22.84 12.20
C GLN A 186 19.65 -23.79 11.85
N GLY A 187 18.57 -23.82 12.63
CA GLY A 187 17.45 -24.75 12.43
C GLY A 187 17.78 -26.22 12.72
N ASN A 188 18.97 -26.50 13.26
CA ASN A 188 19.48 -27.84 13.58
C ASN A 188 18.98 -28.30 14.95
N TYR A 189 17.66 -28.34 15.14
CA TYR A 189 17.05 -28.58 16.45
C TYR A 189 17.37 -29.95 17.06
N SER A 190 17.61 -30.97 16.22
CA SER A 190 18.02 -32.30 16.68
C SER A 190 19.39 -32.32 17.37
N GLN A 191 20.29 -31.39 17.02
CA GLN A 191 21.58 -31.21 17.67
C GLN A 191 21.47 -30.28 18.89
N ALA A 192 20.59 -29.28 18.85
CA ALA A 192 20.38 -28.34 19.95
C ALA A 192 19.76 -29.02 21.20
N LEU A 193 18.75 -29.87 21.01
CA LEU A 193 17.98 -30.49 22.09
C LEU A 193 18.85 -31.25 23.13
N PRO A 194 19.72 -32.20 22.75
CA PRO A 194 20.52 -32.93 23.74
C PRO A 194 21.49 -32.02 24.49
N LEU A 195 21.97 -30.93 23.86
CA LEU A 195 22.88 -29.98 24.50
C LEU A 195 22.17 -29.12 25.55
N PHE A 196 20.96 -28.62 25.26
CA PHE A 196 20.15 -27.92 26.26
C PHE A 196 19.75 -28.83 27.42
N GLN A 197 19.35 -30.08 27.14
CA GLN A 197 19.03 -31.06 28.19
C GLN A 197 20.25 -31.36 29.07
N ARG A 198 21.42 -31.55 28.47
CA ARG A 198 22.67 -31.79 29.21
C ARG A 198 23.05 -30.58 30.07
N SER A 199 22.94 -29.37 29.53
CA SER A 199 23.16 -28.14 30.28
C SER A 199 22.23 -28.00 31.49
N LEU A 200 20.93 -28.23 31.29
CA LEU A 200 19.95 -28.23 32.37
C LEU A 200 20.30 -29.24 33.47
N ALA A 201 20.62 -30.48 33.09
CA ALA A 201 20.98 -31.53 34.04
C ALA A 201 22.25 -31.21 34.84
N ILE A 202 23.27 -30.61 34.19
CA ILE A 202 24.49 -30.15 34.87
C ILE A 202 24.14 -29.07 35.91
N ASN A 203 23.37 -28.05 35.53
CA ASN A 203 23.01 -26.95 36.42
C ASN A 203 22.12 -27.42 37.60
N GLU A 204 21.15 -28.31 37.35
CA GLU A 204 20.32 -28.87 38.42
C GLU A 204 21.16 -29.66 39.44
N LYS A 205 22.13 -30.45 38.97
CA LYS A 205 23.01 -31.23 39.83
C LYS A 205 24.03 -30.38 40.57
N ALA A 206 24.63 -29.40 39.92
CA ALA A 206 25.72 -28.60 40.48
C ALA A 206 25.25 -27.45 41.38
N LEU A 207 24.09 -26.84 41.06
CA LEU A 207 23.60 -25.62 41.71
C LEU A 207 22.29 -25.82 42.47
N GLY A 208 21.60 -26.94 42.25
CA GLY A 208 20.29 -27.23 42.83
C GLY A 208 19.12 -26.75 41.97
N ALA A 209 17.97 -27.41 42.12
CA ALA A 209 16.79 -27.25 41.25
C ALA A 209 16.13 -25.86 41.27
N ASP A 210 16.37 -25.05 42.31
CA ASP A 210 15.82 -23.70 42.52
C ASP A 210 16.83 -22.59 42.18
N HIS A 211 17.96 -22.91 41.55
CA HIS A 211 18.97 -21.91 41.22
C HIS A 211 18.58 -21.08 39.98
N PRO A 212 18.83 -19.75 39.92
CA PRO A 212 18.53 -18.92 38.74
C PRO A 212 19.10 -19.43 37.41
N GLU A 213 20.26 -20.06 37.41
CA GLU A 213 20.85 -20.67 36.19
C GLU A 213 20.09 -21.91 35.68
N VAL A 214 19.43 -22.65 36.59
CA VAL A 214 18.48 -23.71 36.20
C VAL A 214 17.30 -23.06 35.48
N ALA A 215 16.76 -21.95 36.00
CA ALA A 215 15.70 -21.21 35.32
C ALA A 215 16.12 -20.69 33.93
N SER A 216 17.36 -20.20 33.77
CA SER A 216 17.90 -19.81 32.46
C SER A 216 17.97 -20.99 31.49
N SER A 217 18.40 -22.17 31.96
CA SER A 217 18.48 -23.39 31.15
C SER A 217 17.08 -23.89 30.76
N LEU A 218 16.11 -23.87 31.68
CA LEU A 218 14.71 -24.18 31.43
C LEU A 218 14.11 -23.23 30.38
N ASN A 219 14.39 -21.93 30.47
CA ASN A 219 13.90 -20.93 29.53
C ASN A 219 14.43 -21.18 28.10
N ASN A 220 15.71 -21.51 27.96
CA ASN A 220 16.30 -21.78 26.64
C ASN A 220 15.75 -23.08 26.03
N LEU A 221 15.62 -24.14 26.84
CA LEU A 221 15.01 -25.39 26.40
C LEU A 221 13.53 -25.16 25.99
N ALA A 222 12.80 -24.34 26.73
CA ALA A 222 11.44 -23.95 26.35
C ALA A 222 11.39 -23.16 25.05
N GLY A 223 12.36 -22.27 24.81
CA GLY A 223 12.51 -21.56 23.54
C GLY A 223 12.71 -22.51 22.37
N LEU A 224 13.55 -23.54 22.52
CA LEU A 224 13.72 -24.57 21.50
C LEU A 224 12.40 -25.31 21.21
N TYR A 225 11.68 -25.74 22.26
CA TYR A 225 10.39 -26.40 22.07
C TYR A 225 9.37 -25.48 21.41
N ARG A 226 9.35 -24.19 21.74
CA ARG A 226 8.48 -23.20 21.08
C ARG A 226 8.81 -23.07 19.59
N ASP A 227 10.09 -22.99 19.21
CA ASP A 227 10.52 -22.90 17.81
C ASP A 227 10.23 -24.19 17.02
N GLN A 228 10.14 -25.33 17.72
CA GLN A 228 9.65 -26.60 17.19
C GLN A 228 8.11 -26.73 17.24
N GLY A 229 7.37 -25.70 17.65
CA GLY A 229 5.90 -25.75 17.77
C GLY A 229 5.38 -26.65 18.90
N ASN A 230 6.26 -27.20 19.73
CA ASN A 230 5.96 -28.07 20.88
C ASN A 230 5.58 -27.24 22.10
N TYR A 231 4.47 -26.51 21.99
CA TYR A 231 4.08 -25.52 23.00
C TYR A 231 3.64 -26.16 24.34
N THR A 232 3.16 -27.40 24.31
CA THR A 232 2.79 -28.19 25.50
C THR A 232 3.99 -28.50 26.39
N GLU A 233 5.16 -28.70 25.80
CA GLU A 233 6.43 -28.97 26.46
C GLU A 233 7.09 -27.67 26.92
N ALA A 234 6.97 -26.59 26.14
CA ALA A 234 7.54 -25.28 26.48
C ALA A 234 6.87 -24.63 27.70
N LEU A 235 5.54 -24.73 27.81
CA LEU A 235 4.76 -24.04 28.85
C LEU A 235 5.19 -24.38 30.30
N PRO A 236 5.26 -25.65 30.74
CA PRO A 236 5.65 -25.98 32.10
C PRO A 236 7.09 -25.57 32.42
N LEU A 237 7.98 -25.57 31.42
CA LEU A 237 9.37 -25.13 31.58
C LEU A 237 9.46 -23.61 31.81
N LEU A 238 8.70 -22.80 31.07
CA LEU A 238 8.64 -21.35 31.30
C LEU A 238 7.99 -21.01 32.64
N GLN A 239 6.91 -21.70 33.03
CA GLN A 239 6.27 -21.52 34.33
C GLN A 239 7.22 -21.86 35.49
N ARG A 240 7.97 -22.97 35.38
CA ARG A 240 8.98 -23.34 36.37
C ARG A 240 10.14 -22.35 36.42
N SER A 241 10.63 -21.90 35.26
CA SER A 241 11.67 -20.85 35.17
C SER A 241 11.22 -19.57 35.87
N LEU A 242 9.99 -19.12 35.61
CA LEU A 242 9.41 -17.93 36.22
C LEU A 242 9.31 -18.08 37.75
N ALA A 243 8.77 -19.19 38.25
CA ALA A 243 8.63 -19.45 39.68
C ALA A 243 9.98 -19.45 40.41
N ILE A 244 11.00 -20.06 39.82
CA ILE A 244 12.36 -20.07 40.36
C ILE A 244 12.92 -18.64 40.45
N LYS A 245 12.81 -17.85 39.37
CA LYS A 245 13.32 -16.48 39.33
C LYS A 245 12.57 -15.55 40.28
N GLU A 246 11.25 -15.67 40.38
CA GLU A 246 10.46 -14.89 41.34
C GLU A 246 10.87 -15.21 42.79
N LYS A 247 11.07 -16.49 43.12
CA LYS A 247 11.51 -16.91 44.46
C LYS A 247 12.94 -16.46 44.78
N ALA A 248 13.85 -16.55 43.82
CA ALA A 248 15.27 -16.27 44.05
C ALA A 248 15.64 -14.78 43.98
N LEU A 249 14.97 -14.00 43.12
CA LEU A 249 15.34 -12.62 42.79
C LEU A 249 14.29 -11.59 43.20
N GLY A 250 13.07 -12.03 43.52
CA GLY A 250 11.92 -11.19 43.82
C GLY A 250 11.13 -10.76 42.57
N ALA A 251 9.84 -10.48 42.76
CA ALA A 251 8.87 -10.25 41.67
C ALA A 251 9.15 -9.01 40.78
N ASN A 252 9.96 -8.05 41.25
CA ASN A 252 10.29 -6.82 40.53
C ASN A 252 11.67 -6.87 39.84
N HIS A 253 12.31 -8.04 39.78
CA HIS A 253 13.63 -8.18 39.15
C HIS A 253 13.50 -8.23 37.61
N LEU A 254 14.48 -7.66 36.89
CA LEU A 254 14.48 -7.62 35.42
C LEU A 254 14.40 -9.00 34.77
N SER A 255 15.07 -10.01 35.34
CA SER A 255 15.00 -11.40 34.87
C SER A 255 13.59 -12.02 35.02
N VAL A 256 12.78 -11.54 35.96
CA VAL A 256 11.37 -11.93 36.10
C VAL A 256 10.55 -11.26 35.00
N ALA A 257 10.79 -9.98 34.70
CA ALA A 257 10.16 -9.28 33.57
C ALA A 257 10.42 -9.98 32.22
N LEU A 258 11.67 -10.40 31.96
CA LEU A 258 12.01 -11.23 30.79
C LEU A 258 11.20 -12.54 30.75
N SER A 259 11.00 -13.17 31.90
CA SER A 259 10.25 -14.43 31.99
C SER A 259 8.76 -14.21 31.71
N PHE A 260 8.18 -13.08 32.13
CA PHE A 260 6.84 -12.68 31.72
C PHE A 260 6.74 -12.46 30.21
N ASN A 261 7.70 -11.78 29.59
CA ASN A 261 7.72 -11.58 28.13
C ASN A 261 7.75 -12.91 27.37
N ASN A 262 8.63 -13.84 27.76
CA ASN A 262 8.74 -15.14 27.10
C ASN A 262 7.48 -15.99 27.26
N LEU A 263 6.89 -16.00 28.46
CA LEU A 263 5.64 -16.70 28.71
C LEU A 263 4.47 -16.07 27.96
N ALA A 264 4.42 -14.74 27.89
CA ALA A 264 3.41 -14.02 27.10
C ALA A 264 3.54 -14.30 25.60
N SER A 265 4.77 -14.33 25.07
CA SER A 265 5.02 -14.70 23.67
C SER A 265 4.52 -16.12 23.38
N LEU A 266 4.79 -17.09 24.25
CA LEU A 266 4.25 -18.45 24.10
C LEU A 266 2.71 -18.48 24.11
N TYR A 267 2.07 -17.69 24.97
CA TYR A 267 0.61 -17.57 24.96
C TYR A 267 0.09 -16.87 23.69
N SER A 268 0.81 -15.87 23.17
CA SER A 268 0.49 -15.23 21.89
C SER A 268 0.56 -16.22 20.73
N ASP A 269 1.60 -17.05 20.67
CA ASP A 269 1.76 -18.10 19.65
C ASP A 269 0.62 -19.14 19.70
N GLN A 270 0.00 -19.34 20.88
CA GLN A 270 -1.18 -20.18 21.08
C GLN A 270 -2.51 -19.43 20.87
N GLY A 271 -2.50 -18.14 20.53
CA GLY A 271 -3.70 -17.30 20.41
C GLY A 271 -4.39 -16.99 21.74
N LYS A 272 -3.75 -17.27 22.87
CA LYS A 272 -4.23 -17.02 24.24
C LYS A 272 -3.90 -15.58 24.67
N TYR A 273 -4.46 -14.62 23.95
CA TYR A 273 -4.11 -13.21 24.11
C TYR A 273 -4.53 -12.64 25.47
N THR A 274 -5.61 -13.17 26.06
CA THR A 274 -6.11 -12.79 27.39
C THR A 274 -5.13 -13.11 28.52
N GLU A 275 -4.38 -14.21 28.38
CA GLU A 275 -3.36 -14.65 29.33
C GLU A 275 -2.02 -13.94 29.10
N ALA A 276 -1.69 -13.61 27.85
CA ALA A 276 -0.48 -12.88 27.49
C ALA A 276 -0.48 -11.41 27.98
N LEU A 277 -1.63 -10.73 27.87
CA LEU A 277 -1.75 -9.30 28.15
C LEU A 277 -1.29 -8.88 29.56
N PRO A 278 -1.77 -9.49 30.67
CA PRO A 278 -1.35 -9.08 32.01
C PRO A 278 0.15 -9.33 32.26
N LEU A 279 0.75 -10.33 31.60
CA LEU A 279 2.17 -10.62 31.71
C LEU A 279 3.03 -9.52 31.06
N LEU A 280 2.67 -9.08 29.84
CA LEU A 280 3.37 -7.98 29.17
C LEU A 280 3.20 -6.65 29.90
N GLN A 281 2.02 -6.38 30.47
CA GLN A 281 1.79 -5.18 31.29
C GLN A 281 2.67 -5.18 32.54
N ARG A 282 2.78 -6.31 33.25
CA ARG A 282 3.67 -6.45 34.42
C ARG A 282 5.14 -6.32 34.04
N SER A 283 5.55 -6.92 32.93
CA SER A 283 6.90 -6.80 32.40
C SER A 283 7.26 -5.34 32.11
N LEU A 284 6.41 -4.63 31.36
CA LEU A 284 6.59 -3.23 31.01
C LEU A 284 6.73 -2.34 32.25
N ALA A 285 5.85 -2.51 33.24
CA ALA A 285 5.89 -1.76 34.49
C ALA A 285 7.18 -2.04 35.30
N THR A 286 7.68 -3.28 35.26
CA THR A 286 8.93 -3.67 35.92
C THR A 286 10.14 -3.00 35.25
N TYR A 287 10.20 -3.01 33.92
CA TYR A 287 11.25 -2.31 33.16
C TYR A 287 11.23 -0.80 33.39
N GLU A 288 10.05 -0.18 33.36
CA GLU A 288 9.90 1.26 33.57
C GLU A 288 10.43 1.67 34.95
N LYS A 289 10.09 0.91 35.99
CA LYS A 289 10.52 1.18 37.37
C LYS A 289 12.02 0.94 37.58
N ALA A 290 12.58 -0.10 36.96
CA ALA A 290 13.96 -0.52 37.21
C ALA A 290 15.00 0.23 36.36
N LEU A 291 14.67 0.60 35.12
CA LEU A 291 15.61 1.18 34.15
C LEU A 291 15.19 2.58 33.65
N GLY A 292 13.92 2.95 33.85
CA GLY A 292 13.35 4.19 33.34
C GLY A 292 12.85 4.10 31.89
N ALA A 293 12.00 5.05 31.51
CA ALA A 293 11.29 5.06 30.22
C ALA A 293 12.17 5.31 28.96
N ASN A 294 13.46 5.64 29.14
CA ASN A 294 14.38 5.88 28.03
C ASN A 294 15.30 4.67 27.73
N HIS A 295 15.19 3.56 28.49
CA HIS A 295 16.07 2.42 28.31
C HIS A 295 15.65 1.53 27.12
N PRO A 296 16.58 0.96 26.34
CA PRO A 296 16.27 0.05 25.23
C PRO A 296 15.36 -1.13 25.60
N ASP A 297 15.58 -1.77 26.75
CA ASP A 297 14.73 -2.89 27.20
C ASP A 297 13.28 -2.48 27.47
N PHE A 298 13.06 -1.24 27.93
CA PHE A 298 11.71 -0.70 28.07
C PHE A 298 11.04 -0.53 26.71
N ALA A 299 11.78 -0.05 25.69
CA ALA A 299 11.31 0.01 24.31
C ALA A 299 10.98 -1.39 23.75
N SER A 300 11.82 -2.39 24.01
CA SER A 300 11.55 -3.78 23.63
C SER A 300 10.24 -4.29 24.24
N SER A 301 10.01 -4.01 25.53
CA SER A 301 8.76 -4.40 26.20
C SER A 301 7.53 -3.66 25.63
N LEU A 302 7.67 -2.40 25.19
CA LEU A 302 6.61 -1.68 24.48
C LEU A 302 6.29 -2.36 23.14
N SER A 303 7.31 -2.74 22.38
CA SER A 303 7.13 -3.44 21.10
C SER A 303 6.43 -4.78 21.25
N SER A 304 6.78 -5.56 22.29
CA SER A 304 6.09 -6.83 22.57
C SER A 304 4.61 -6.63 22.91
N LEU A 305 4.29 -5.64 23.74
CA LEU A 305 2.89 -5.30 24.05
C LEU A 305 2.13 -4.84 22.81
N ALA A 306 2.78 -4.05 21.95
CA ALA A 306 2.19 -3.60 20.71
C ALA A 306 1.95 -4.76 19.73
N SER A 307 2.88 -5.71 19.63
CA SER A 307 2.71 -6.91 18.81
C SER A 307 1.48 -7.70 19.26
N LEU A 308 1.28 -7.89 20.57
CA LEU A 308 0.11 -8.58 21.11
C LEU A 308 -1.20 -7.85 20.79
N TYR A 309 -1.21 -6.51 20.81
CA TYR A 309 -2.38 -5.75 20.36
C TYR A 309 -2.60 -5.86 18.85
N SER A 310 -1.54 -5.88 18.06
CA SER A 310 -1.61 -6.12 16.61
C SER A 310 -2.21 -7.49 16.29
N ASP A 311 -1.76 -8.54 16.99
CA ASP A 311 -2.27 -9.92 16.83
C ASP A 311 -3.76 -10.05 17.21
N GLN A 312 -4.28 -9.11 18.02
CA GLN A 312 -5.70 -8.98 18.38
C GLN A 312 -6.51 -8.08 17.42
N GLY A 313 -5.89 -7.50 16.40
CA GLY A 313 -6.51 -6.49 15.53
C GLY A 313 -6.70 -5.11 16.18
N LYS A 314 -6.17 -4.89 17.39
CA LYS A 314 -6.26 -3.63 18.17
C LYS A 314 -5.18 -2.64 17.74
N TYR A 315 -5.25 -2.22 16.49
CA TYR A 315 -4.20 -1.41 15.88
C TYR A 315 -4.10 0.01 16.47
N THR A 316 -5.21 0.56 16.97
CA THR A 316 -5.27 1.88 17.62
C THR A 316 -4.46 1.92 18.93
N GLU A 317 -4.42 0.81 19.67
CA GLU A 317 -3.65 0.66 20.91
C GLU A 317 -2.19 0.31 20.62
N ALA A 318 -1.91 -0.47 19.57
CA ALA A 318 -0.56 -0.86 19.18
C ALA A 318 0.27 0.32 18.64
N LEU A 319 -0.34 1.22 17.85
CA LEU A 319 0.35 2.31 17.15
C LEU A 319 1.15 3.24 18.07
N PRO A 320 0.58 3.84 19.14
CA PRO A 320 1.33 4.74 20.02
C PRO A 320 2.46 4.02 20.76
N LEU A 321 2.33 2.72 21.02
CA LEU A 321 3.37 1.92 21.68
C LEU A 321 4.58 1.69 20.76
N LEU A 322 4.37 1.37 19.48
CA LEU A 322 5.46 1.23 18.50
C LEU A 322 6.13 2.56 18.19
N GLN A 323 5.37 3.66 18.09
CA GLN A 323 5.95 4.99 17.92
C GLN A 323 6.82 5.39 19.12
N ARG A 324 6.36 5.15 20.34
CA ARG A 324 7.13 5.40 21.57
C ARG A 324 8.37 4.49 21.64
N SER A 325 8.23 3.22 21.26
CA SER A 325 9.36 2.28 21.21
C SER A 325 10.44 2.76 20.24
N LEU A 326 10.07 3.14 19.01
CA LEU A 326 10.98 3.66 18.00
C LEU A 326 11.72 4.91 18.49
N ALA A 327 10.99 5.88 19.04
CA ALA A 327 11.58 7.11 19.57
C ALA A 327 12.55 6.84 20.72
N THR A 328 12.23 5.89 21.61
CA THR A 328 13.13 5.48 22.69
C THR A 328 14.39 4.82 22.15
N TYR A 329 14.28 3.92 21.17
CA TYR A 329 15.45 3.29 20.54
C TYR A 329 16.35 4.31 19.84
N GLU A 330 15.77 5.23 19.04
CA GLU A 330 16.53 6.27 18.34
C GLU A 330 17.29 7.17 19.32
N LYS A 331 16.65 7.54 20.44
CA LYS A 331 17.28 8.37 21.47
C LYS A 331 18.38 7.65 22.25
N ALA A 332 18.17 6.36 22.57
CA ALA A 332 19.10 5.61 23.41
C ALA A 332 20.31 5.06 22.63
N LEU A 333 20.09 4.62 21.39
CA LEU A 333 21.07 3.85 20.61
C LEU A 333 21.53 4.57 19.32
N GLY A 334 20.86 5.65 18.92
CA GLY A 334 21.07 6.32 17.64
C GLY A 334 20.29 5.69 16.49
N THR A 335 20.16 6.42 15.38
CA THR A 335 19.29 6.07 14.25
C THR A 335 19.79 4.90 13.40
N ASP A 336 21.07 4.57 13.49
CA ASP A 336 21.72 3.53 12.70
C ASP A 336 21.71 2.16 13.41
N HIS A 337 21.14 2.04 14.61
CA HIS A 337 21.19 0.80 15.38
C HIS A 337 20.25 -0.28 14.80
N PRO A 338 20.63 -1.57 14.79
CA PRO A 338 19.76 -2.66 14.32
C PRO A 338 18.38 -2.73 14.99
N SER A 339 18.28 -2.42 16.28
CA SER A 339 17.00 -2.34 17.01
C SER A 339 16.08 -1.22 16.50
N VAL A 340 16.62 -0.11 16.00
CA VAL A 340 15.82 0.92 15.33
C VAL A 340 15.25 0.36 14.03
N ALA A 341 16.06 -0.36 13.25
CA ALA A 341 15.59 -1.02 12.03
C ALA A 341 14.49 -2.05 12.31
N ALA A 342 14.62 -2.86 13.37
CA ALA A 342 13.59 -3.79 13.82
C ALA A 342 12.28 -3.06 14.18
N SER A 343 12.39 -1.98 14.96
CA SER A 343 11.24 -1.18 15.38
C SER A 343 10.53 -0.50 14.20
N LEU A 344 11.30 -0.05 13.19
CA LEU A 344 10.75 0.49 11.94
C LEU A 344 9.96 -0.58 11.17
N ASN A 345 10.50 -1.80 11.04
CA ASN A 345 9.81 -2.90 10.38
C ASN A 345 8.51 -3.26 11.11
N ASN A 346 8.52 -3.31 12.45
CA ASN A 346 7.32 -3.63 13.23
C ASN A 346 6.25 -2.54 13.06
N LEU A 347 6.64 -1.26 13.09
CA LEU A 347 5.72 -0.15 12.83
C LEU A 347 5.16 -0.22 11.40
N ALA A 348 6.00 -0.57 10.42
CA ALA A 348 5.57 -0.74 9.05
C ALA A 348 4.62 -1.94 8.88
N SER A 349 4.87 -3.05 9.57
CA SER A 349 3.97 -4.21 9.59
C SER A 349 2.60 -3.82 10.13
N LEU A 350 2.56 -3.09 11.24
CA LEU A 350 1.30 -2.59 11.82
C LEU A 350 0.53 -1.68 10.85
N TYR A 351 1.24 -0.82 10.11
CA TYR A 351 0.62 -0.02 9.05
C TYR A 351 0.13 -0.90 7.89
N SER A 352 0.89 -1.93 7.50
CA SER A 352 0.48 -2.88 6.46
C SER A 352 -0.75 -3.70 6.85
N ASP A 353 -0.86 -4.09 8.12
CA ASP A 353 -2.02 -4.82 8.66
C ASP A 353 -3.28 -3.94 8.72
N GLN A 354 -3.12 -2.62 8.92
CA GLN A 354 -4.16 -1.62 8.72
C GLN A 354 -4.44 -1.29 7.24
N GLY A 355 -3.65 -1.85 6.32
CA GLY A 355 -3.60 -1.56 4.88
C GLY A 355 -3.11 -0.15 4.53
N LYS A 356 -2.53 0.58 5.48
CA LYS A 356 -1.87 1.88 5.32
C LYS A 356 -0.48 1.70 4.68
N TYR A 357 -0.48 1.23 3.44
CA TYR A 357 0.74 0.81 2.75
C TYR A 357 1.68 1.98 2.42
N THR A 358 1.15 3.19 2.31
CA THR A 358 1.90 4.43 2.06
C THR A 358 2.77 4.83 3.24
N GLU A 359 2.30 4.61 4.46
CA GLU A 359 3.04 4.84 5.70
C GLU A 359 4.04 3.70 5.94
N ALA A 360 3.68 2.47 5.57
CA ALA A 360 4.56 1.30 5.71
C ALA A 360 5.79 1.37 4.79
N LEU A 361 5.63 1.80 3.54
CA LEU A 361 6.68 1.79 2.52
C LEU A 361 7.96 2.53 2.93
N PRO A 362 7.94 3.82 3.32
CA PRO A 362 9.16 4.54 3.69
C PRO A 362 9.81 3.96 4.95
N LEU A 363 9.01 3.40 5.87
CA LEU A 363 9.53 2.76 7.08
C LEU A 363 10.27 1.46 6.75
N LEU A 364 9.77 0.64 5.82
CA LEU A 364 10.46 -0.56 5.35
C LEU A 364 11.74 -0.24 4.58
N GLN A 365 11.71 0.79 3.73
CA GLN A 365 12.89 1.27 3.02
C GLN A 365 13.96 1.77 3.99
N ARG A 366 13.55 2.54 5.00
CA ARG A 366 14.45 3.02 6.06
C ARG A 366 14.97 1.85 6.90
N SER A 367 14.12 0.91 7.29
CA SER A 367 14.52 -0.31 8.02
C SER A 367 15.59 -1.09 7.26
N LEU A 368 15.36 -1.34 5.97
CA LEU A 368 16.31 -2.02 5.08
C LEU A 368 17.65 -1.28 5.03
N ALA A 369 17.64 0.02 4.75
CA ALA A 369 18.85 0.83 4.67
C ALA A 369 19.62 0.88 6.00
N THR A 370 18.91 0.98 7.13
CA THR A 370 19.52 0.95 8.47
C THR A 370 20.18 -0.40 8.75
N TYR A 371 19.52 -1.52 8.44
CA TYR A 371 20.14 -2.83 8.59
C TYR A 371 21.35 -3.04 7.67
N GLU A 372 21.26 -2.61 6.41
CA GLU A 372 22.37 -2.71 5.44
C GLU A 372 23.59 -1.90 5.91
N LYS A 373 23.35 -0.71 6.47
CA LYS A 373 24.42 0.14 7.02
C LYS A 373 25.03 -0.45 8.30
N ALA A 374 24.21 -1.01 9.19
CA ALA A 374 24.67 -1.51 10.48
C ALA A 374 25.36 -2.88 10.41
N LEU A 375 24.84 -3.78 9.58
CA LEU A 375 25.22 -5.20 9.56
C LEU A 375 25.80 -5.68 8.22
N GLY A 376 25.70 -4.85 7.17
CA GLY A 376 26.13 -5.20 5.81
C GLY A 376 25.06 -5.93 4.99
N ALA A 377 25.10 -5.78 3.67
CA ALA A 377 24.01 -6.15 2.74
C ALA A 377 23.61 -7.64 2.66
N ASN A 378 24.42 -8.53 3.24
CA ASN A 378 24.22 -9.99 3.22
C ASN A 378 23.83 -10.57 4.60
N HIS A 379 23.58 -9.71 5.60
CA HIS A 379 23.20 -10.17 6.93
C HIS A 379 21.79 -10.80 6.94
N PRO A 380 21.56 -11.93 7.63
CA PRO A 380 20.26 -12.60 7.67
C PRO A 380 19.10 -11.70 8.14
N SER A 381 19.33 -10.79 9.09
CA SER A 381 18.30 -9.86 9.59
C SER A 381 17.73 -8.91 8.54
N ILE A 382 18.40 -8.73 7.38
CA ILE A 382 17.89 -7.94 6.26
C ILE A 382 16.72 -8.65 5.55
N VAL A 383 16.60 -9.96 5.71
CA VAL A 383 15.57 -10.77 5.05
C VAL A 383 14.16 -10.36 5.48
N THR A 384 13.97 -10.01 6.76
CA THR A 384 12.67 -9.57 7.27
C THR A 384 12.16 -8.32 6.55
N PRO A 385 12.87 -7.16 6.56
CA PRO A 385 12.41 -5.99 5.83
C PRO A 385 12.36 -6.20 4.30
N LEU A 386 13.25 -7.01 3.70
CA LEU A 386 13.14 -7.38 2.28
C LEU A 386 11.82 -8.10 1.99
N SER A 387 11.48 -9.09 2.81
CA SER A 387 10.26 -9.91 2.63
C SER A 387 9.01 -9.09 2.92
N SER A 388 9.03 -8.23 3.94
CA SER A 388 7.94 -7.28 4.23
C SER A 388 7.73 -6.31 3.08
N LEU A 389 8.81 -5.76 2.50
CA LEU A 389 8.73 -4.84 1.37
C LEU A 389 8.23 -5.53 0.11
N ALA A 390 8.71 -6.75 -0.15
CA ALA A 390 8.23 -7.58 -1.25
C ALA A 390 6.75 -7.95 -1.09
N LEU A 391 6.31 -8.31 0.11
CA LEU A 391 4.91 -8.57 0.42
C LEU A 391 4.07 -7.30 0.25
N LEU A 392 4.59 -6.14 0.65
CA LEU A 392 3.93 -4.85 0.45
C LEU A 392 3.71 -4.55 -1.05
N TYR A 393 4.73 -4.76 -1.87
CA TYR A 393 4.59 -4.64 -3.33
C TYR A 393 3.64 -5.69 -3.91
N HIS A 394 3.71 -6.93 -3.42
CA HIS A 394 2.79 -8.00 -3.81
C HIS A 394 1.32 -7.65 -3.53
N VAL A 395 1.01 -7.14 -2.34
CA VAL A 395 -0.37 -6.72 -2.02
C VAL A 395 -0.80 -5.48 -2.80
N GLN A 396 0.13 -4.65 -3.28
CA GLN A 396 -0.15 -3.52 -4.17
C GLN A 396 -0.28 -3.93 -5.66
N GLY A 397 -0.03 -5.19 -6.02
CA GLY A 397 0.01 -5.64 -7.42
C GLY A 397 1.30 -5.29 -8.17
N LYS A 398 2.29 -4.74 -7.47
CA LYS A 398 3.62 -4.35 -7.98
C LYS A 398 4.55 -5.57 -8.04
N TYR A 399 4.22 -6.53 -8.90
CA TYR A 399 4.87 -7.84 -8.90
C TYR A 399 6.31 -7.81 -9.44
N SER A 400 6.62 -6.92 -10.37
CA SER A 400 7.97 -6.75 -10.92
C SER A 400 8.94 -6.19 -9.88
N GLU A 401 8.46 -5.35 -8.94
CA GLU A 401 9.23 -4.85 -7.80
C GLU A 401 9.35 -5.88 -6.68
N ALA A 402 8.34 -6.72 -6.45
CA ALA A 402 8.35 -7.75 -5.42
C ALA A 402 9.33 -8.90 -5.72
N LEU A 403 9.40 -9.33 -6.97
CA LEU A 403 10.20 -10.49 -7.41
C LEU A 403 11.69 -10.41 -7.02
N PRO A 404 12.45 -9.35 -7.36
CA PRO A 404 13.88 -9.28 -7.04
C PRO A 404 14.15 -9.27 -5.53
N LEU A 405 13.23 -8.74 -4.72
CA LEU A 405 13.37 -8.71 -3.27
C LEU A 405 13.21 -10.11 -2.65
N PHE A 406 12.22 -10.90 -3.11
CA PHE A 406 12.08 -12.30 -2.67
C PHE A 406 13.26 -13.16 -3.12
N GLN A 407 13.78 -12.95 -4.34
CA GLN A 407 14.98 -13.65 -4.81
C GLN A 407 16.21 -13.32 -3.98
N ARG A 408 16.41 -12.03 -3.65
CA ARG A 408 17.51 -11.59 -2.78
C ARG A 408 17.41 -12.20 -1.37
N SER A 409 16.19 -12.26 -0.82
CA SER A 409 15.92 -12.92 0.46
C SER A 409 16.34 -14.40 0.46
N LEU A 410 16.01 -15.14 -0.61
CA LEU A 410 16.43 -16.54 -0.76
C LEU A 410 17.95 -16.71 -0.78
N VAL A 411 18.66 -15.89 -1.57
CA VAL A 411 20.13 -15.98 -1.69
C VAL A 411 20.83 -15.72 -0.35
N ILE A 412 20.35 -14.72 0.41
CA ILE A 412 20.91 -14.39 1.73
C ILE A 412 20.71 -15.56 2.70
N LEU A 413 19.48 -16.09 2.79
CA LEU A 413 19.17 -17.21 3.69
C LEU A 413 19.90 -18.50 3.30
N GLU A 414 19.99 -18.82 2.01
CA GLU A 414 20.70 -20.01 1.54
C GLU A 414 22.17 -19.96 1.93
N LYS A 415 22.82 -18.80 1.79
CA LYS A 415 24.22 -18.62 2.16
C LYS A 415 24.44 -18.68 3.67
N ALA A 416 23.58 -18.04 4.45
CA ALA A 416 23.80 -17.91 5.89
C ALA A 416 23.30 -19.13 6.69
N LEU A 417 22.09 -19.62 6.39
CA LEU A 417 21.41 -20.66 7.17
C LEU A 417 21.38 -22.02 6.45
N GLY A 418 21.62 -22.04 5.14
CA GLY A 418 21.53 -23.24 4.31
C GLY A 418 20.14 -23.48 3.71
N ALA A 419 20.11 -24.30 2.66
CA ALA A 419 18.91 -24.59 1.87
C ALA A 419 17.84 -25.45 2.58
N ASP A 420 18.17 -26.01 3.75
CA ASP A 420 17.29 -26.85 4.57
C ASP A 420 16.71 -26.08 5.78
N HIS A 421 16.94 -24.76 5.87
CA HIS A 421 16.46 -23.96 7.00
C HIS A 421 14.94 -23.65 6.91
N PRO A 422 14.18 -23.69 8.03
CA PRO A 422 12.77 -23.27 8.07
C PRO A 422 12.48 -21.88 7.49
N ASP A 423 13.35 -20.90 7.72
CA ASP A 423 13.18 -19.54 7.17
C ASP A 423 13.40 -19.51 5.65
N PHE A 424 14.32 -20.33 5.12
CA PHE A 424 14.50 -20.48 3.68
C PHE A 424 13.21 -21.05 3.05
N ALA A 425 12.56 -21.99 3.72
CA ALA A 425 11.24 -22.50 3.31
C ALA A 425 10.14 -21.42 3.35
N THR A 426 10.21 -20.45 4.26
CA THR A 426 9.29 -19.30 4.28
C THR A 426 9.47 -18.42 3.06
N SER A 427 10.71 -18.06 2.71
CA SER A 427 10.99 -17.29 1.49
C SER A 427 10.57 -18.02 0.21
N LEU A 428 10.74 -19.36 0.17
CA LEU A 428 10.22 -20.17 -0.95
C LEU A 428 8.69 -20.10 -1.07
N SER A 429 7.96 -20.20 0.05
CA SER A 429 6.50 -20.06 0.06
C SER A 429 6.04 -18.69 -0.41
N ASN A 430 6.74 -17.61 -0.02
CA ASN A 430 6.41 -16.26 -0.44
C ASN A 430 6.60 -16.06 -1.95
N LEU A 431 7.71 -16.56 -2.50
CA LEU A 431 7.96 -16.54 -3.94
C LEU A 431 6.94 -17.41 -4.70
N ALA A 432 6.60 -18.58 -4.17
CA ALA A 432 5.57 -19.45 -4.74
C ALA A 432 4.20 -18.75 -4.78
N SER A 433 3.84 -18.04 -3.71
CA SER A 433 2.62 -17.22 -3.65
C SER A 433 2.63 -16.09 -4.67
N LEU A 434 3.78 -15.47 -4.94
CA LEU A 434 3.92 -14.47 -6.00
C LEU A 434 3.66 -15.08 -7.38
N TYR A 435 4.29 -16.22 -7.70
CA TYR A 435 4.04 -16.92 -8.97
C TYR A 435 2.60 -17.40 -9.10
N GLN A 436 1.99 -17.92 -8.02
CA GLN A 436 0.59 -18.31 -8.01
C GLN A 436 -0.33 -17.12 -8.34
N ARG A 437 -0.04 -15.92 -7.83
CA ARG A 437 -0.82 -14.71 -8.15
C ARG A 437 -0.65 -14.24 -9.59
N GLN A 438 0.49 -14.52 -10.21
CA GLN A 438 0.74 -14.25 -11.63
C GLN A 438 0.11 -15.32 -12.55
N GLY A 439 -0.54 -16.36 -12.01
CA GLY A 439 -1.03 -17.50 -12.78
C GLY A 439 0.06 -18.50 -13.20
N ASN A 440 1.31 -18.28 -12.78
CA ASN A 440 2.47 -19.12 -13.09
C ASN A 440 2.51 -20.36 -12.18
N TYR A 441 1.49 -21.21 -12.27
CA TYR A 441 1.31 -22.35 -11.37
C TYR A 441 2.41 -23.41 -11.48
N SER A 442 3.00 -23.57 -12.68
CA SER A 442 4.13 -24.48 -12.90
C SER A 442 5.38 -24.09 -12.09
N GLU A 443 5.61 -22.80 -11.91
CA GLU A 443 6.73 -22.27 -11.10
C GLU A 443 6.40 -22.28 -9.61
N ALA A 444 5.15 -22.04 -9.23
CA ALA A 444 4.72 -22.03 -7.83
C ALA A 444 4.77 -23.43 -7.18
N TRP A 445 4.35 -24.47 -7.91
CA TRP A 445 4.23 -25.83 -7.40
C TRP A 445 5.52 -26.40 -6.78
N PRO A 446 6.68 -26.44 -7.48
CA PRO A 446 7.90 -27.04 -6.93
C PRO A 446 8.43 -26.27 -5.72
N LEU A 447 8.21 -24.96 -5.66
CA LEU A 447 8.61 -24.12 -4.54
C LEU A 447 7.81 -24.41 -3.27
N PHE A 448 6.49 -24.56 -3.38
CA PHE A 448 5.65 -24.95 -2.25
C PHE A 448 5.96 -26.36 -1.75
N GLN A 449 6.23 -27.31 -2.66
CA GLN A 449 6.62 -28.67 -2.28
C GLN A 449 7.96 -28.69 -1.55
N ARG A 450 8.96 -27.99 -2.07
CA ARG A 450 10.26 -27.88 -1.42
C ARG A 450 10.14 -27.23 -0.04
N SER A 451 9.32 -26.17 0.08
CA SER A 451 9.01 -25.53 1.36
C SER A 451 8.38 -26.50 2.36
N LEU A 452 7.42 -27.31 1.93
CA LEU A 452 6.78 -28.34 2.77
C LEU A 452 7.82 -29.36 3.26
N ALA A 453 8.62 -29.94 2.36
CA ALA A 453 9.60 -30.96 2.69
C ALA A 453 10.66 -30.46 3.69
N ILE A 454 11.13 -29.22 3.52
CA ILE A 454 12.06 -28.59 4.46
C ILE A 454 11.43 -28.44 5.84
N ARG A 455 10.21 -27.90 5.91
CA ARG A 455 9.51 -27.68 7.19
C ARG A 455 9.20 -28.99 7.91
N GLU A 456 8.78 -30.04 7.20
CA GLU A 456 8.55 -31.36 7.79
C GLU A 456 9.84 -31.97 8.35
N LYS A 457 10.95 -31.86 7.62
CA LYS A 457 12.26 -32.36 8.05
C LYS A 457 12.81 -31.62 9.26
N ALA A 458 12.74 -30.29 9.25
CA ALA A 458 13.36 -29.45 10.27
C ALA A 458 12.48 -29.31 11.52
N LEU A 459 11.18 -29.09 11.36
CA LEU A 459 10.25 -28.76 12.46
C LEU A 459 9.38 -29.95 12.91
N GLY A 460 9.28 -31.00 12.09
CA GLY A 460 8.36 -32.11 12.30
C GLY A 460 7.01 -31.91 11.60
N ALA A 461 6.32 -33.03 11.38
CA ALA A 461 5.11 -33.10 10.55
C ALA A 461 3.87 -32.36 11.13
N ASP A 462 3.89 -32.08 12.44
CA ASP A 462 2.78 -31.47 13.20
C ASP A 462 3.00 -29.97 13.49
N HIS A 463 4.04 -29.34 12.91
CA HIS A 463 4.34 -27.94 13.16
C HIS A 463 3.34 -26.98 12.46
N PRO A 464 2.88 -25.88 13.08
CA PRO A 464 2.00 -24.88 12.46
C PRO A 464 2.45 -24.38 11.07
N SER A 465 3.75 -24.13 10.89
CA SER A 465 4.35 -23.75 9.59
C SER A 465 4.20 -24.82 8.49
N VAL A 466 4.13 -26.11 8.83
CA VAL A 466 3.81 -27.18 7.86
C VAL A 466 2.38 -26.98 7.34
N ALA A 467 1.42 -26.67 8.22
CA ALA A 467 0.06 -26.34 7.81
C ALA A 467 -0.01 -25.13 6.86
N THR A 468 0.89 -24.15 7.02
CA THR A 468 0.98 -23.01 6.10
C THR A 468 1.43 -23.45 4.69
N SER A 469 2.43 -24.31 4.56
CA SER A 469 2.82 -24.87 3.25
C SER A 469 1.73 -25.75 2.64
N LEU A 470 1.06 -26.58 3.45
CA LEU A 470 -0.07 -27.40 3.02
C LEU A 470 -1.24 -26.54 2.51
N ASN A 471 -1.55 -25.43 3.18
CA ASN A 471 -2.56 -24.48 2.70
C ASN A 471 -2.16 -23.84 1.36
N GLY A 472 -0.87 -23.51 1.17
CA GLY A 472 -0.36 -22.97 -0.10
C GLY A 472 -0.55 -23.97 -1.25
N LEU A 473 -0.14 -25.22 -1.05
CA LEU A 473 -0.36 -26.30 -2.03
C LEU A 473 -1.84 -26.56 -2.29
N ALA A 474 -2.66 -26.59 -1.24
CA ALA A 474 -4.10 -26.77 -1.40
C ALA A 474 -4.74 -25.63 -2.20
N SER A 475 -4.35 -24.38 -1.92
CA SER A 475 -4.79 -23.20 -2.67
C SER A 475 -4.43 -23.31 -4.15
N LEU A 476 -3.23 -23.80 -4.47
CA LEU A 476 -2.81 -24.04 -5.84
C LEU A 476 -3.69 -25.11 -6.53
N HIS A 477 -3.95 -26.23 -5.85
CA HIS A 477 -4.84 -27.28 -6.36
C HIS A 477 -6.28 -26.77 -6.54
N LEU A 478 -6.81 -25.97 -5.61
CA LEU A 478 -8.13 -25.34 -5.73
C LEU A 478 -8.22 -24.46 -6.97
N ASN A 479 -7.21 -23.61 -7.21
CA ASN A 479 -7.16 -22.74 -8.39
C ASN A 479 -7.08 -23.51 -9.72
N GLN A 480 -6.51 -24.72 -9.69
CA GLN A 480 -6.45 -25.62 -10.85
C GLN A 480 -7.72 -26.50 -11.01
N GLY A 481 -8.65 -26.46 -10.05
CA GLY A 481 -9.83 -27.35 -10.04
C GLY A 481 -9.57 -28.77 -9.52
N ASN A 482 -8.37 -29.03 -8.97
CA ASN A 482 -7.93 -30.33 -8.48
C ASN A 482 -8.39 -30.58 -7.03
N TYR A 483 -9.71 -30.67 -6.82
CA TYR A 483 -10.31 -30.68 -5.47
C TYR A 483 -10.02 -31.95 -4.67
N THR A 484 -9.84 -33.09 -5.34
CA THR A 484 -9.47 -34.37 -4.69
C THR A 484 -8.11 -34.28 -4.01
N GLU A 485 -7.20 -33.47 -4.57
CA GLU A 485 -5.83 -33.33 -4.09
C GLU A 485 -5.74 -32.24 -3.03
N ALA A 486 -6.57 -31.20 -3.13
CA ALA A 486 -6.66 -30.14 -2.14
C ALA A 486 -7.27 -30.61 -0.79
N LEU A 487 -8.21 -31.55 -0.81
CA LEU A 487 -8.94 -32.01 0.37
C LEU A 487 -8.02 -32.57 1.49
N PRO A 488 -7.16 -33.59 1.23
CA PRO A 488 -6.30 -34.13 2.27
C PRO A 488 -5.29 -33.10 2.81
N LEU A 489 -4.85 -32.16 1.96
CA LEU A 489 -3.95 -31.08 2.37
C LEU A 489 -4.61 -30.11 3.34
N LEU A 490 -5.86 -29.71 3.07
CA LEU A 490 -6.64 -28.82 3.94
C LEU A 490 -7.03 -29.50 5.26
N GLN A 491 -7.43 -30.76 5.21
CA GLN A 491 -7.75 -31.55 6.41
C GLN A 491 -6.52 -31.69 7.32
N ARG A 492 -5.36 -32.01 6.73
CA ARG A 492 -4.10 -32.12 7.47
C ARG A 492 -3.67 -30.76 8.03
N SER A 493 -3.77 -29.69 7.25
CA SER A 493 -3.51 -28.32 7.70
C SER A 493 -4.39 -27.92 8.90
N LEU A 494 -5.68 -28.23 8.84
CA LEU A 494 -6.62 -27.96 9.93
C LEU A 494 -6.26 -28.75 11.19
N ALA A 495 -6.04 -30.06 11.07
CA ALA A 495 -5.70 -30.93 12.20
C ALA A 495 -4.41 -30.49 12.91
N ILE A 496 -3.39 -30.11 12.13
CA ILE A 496 -2.13 -29.57 12.66
C ILE A 496 -2.38 -28.30 13.47
N ARG A 497 -3.12 -27.33 12.90
CA ARG A 497 -3.36 -26.05 13.58
C ARG A 497 -4.25 -26.20 14.81
N GLU A 498 -5.27 -27.04 14.79
CA GLU A 498 -6.10 -27.31 15.97
C GLU A 498 -5.31 -27.98 17.09
N LYS A 499 -4.44 -28.95 16.74
CA LYS A 499 -3.60 -29.64 17.71
C LYS A 499 -2.55 -28.71 18.33
N ALA A 500 -1.85 -27.92 17.51
CA ALA A 500 -0.74 -27.09 17.98
C ALA A 500 -1.22 -25.76 18.59
N LEU A 501 -2.21 -25.09 17.98
CA LEU A 501 -2.63 -23.73 18.35
C LEU A 501 -3.92 -23.69 19.18
N GLY A 502 -4.67 -24.79 19.23
CA GLY A 502 -6.02 -24.83 19.79
C GLY A 502 -7.10 -24.42 18.78
N THR A 503 -8.36 -24.70 19.13
CA THR A 503 -9.51 -24.63 18.21
C THR A 503 -9.96 -23.23 17.84
N ASP A 504 -9.56 -22.22 18.62
CA ASP A 504 -10.01 -20.83 18.53
C ASP A 504 -8.94 -19.89 17.91
N HIS A 505 -7.82 -20.45 17.41
CA HIS A 505 -6.75 -19.64 16.85
C HIS A 505 -7.12 -19.05 15.47
N PRO A 506 -6.80 -17.78 15.14
CA PRO A 506 -7.08 -17.20 13.82
C PRO A 506 -6.56 -18.02 12.62
N SER A 507 -5.41 -18.69 12.74
CA SER A 507 -4.89 -19.59 11.69
C SER A 507 -5.78 -20.83 11.47
N VAL A 508 -6.49 -21.32 12.50
CA VAL A 508 -7.49 -22.38 12.34
C VAL A 508 -8.63 -21.90 11.45
N ALA A 509 -9.11 -20.66 11.64
CA ALA A 509 -10.10 -20.06 10.75
C ALA A 509 -9.65 -20.03 9.29
N THR A 510 -8.36 -19.79 9.02
CA THR A 510 -7.82 -19.83 7.66
C THR A 510 -7.87 -21.23 7.02
N SER A 511 -7.62 -22.29 7.78
CA SER A 511 -7.77 -23.67 7.28
C SER A 511 -9.25 -24.06 7.12
N LEU A 512 -10.10 -23.70 8.08
CA LEU A 512 -11.56 -23.88 8.01
C LEU A 512 -12.13 -23.21 6.77
N ASN A 513 -11.73 -21.97 6.49
CA ASN A 513 -12.16 -21.22 5.32
C ASN A 513 -11.73 -21.90 4.01
N GLY A 514 -10.51 -22.41 3.93
CA GLY A 514 -10.03 -23.14 2.75
C GLY A 514 -10.82 -24.44 2.52
N LEU A 515 -11.09 -25.20 3.59
CA LEU A 515 -11.89 -26.43 3.53
C LEU A 515 -13.35 -26.14 3.17
N ALA A 516 -13.94 -25.09 3.73
CA ALA A 516 -15.28 -24.64 3.40
C ALA A 516 -15.40 -24.22 1.93
N LEU A 517 -14.41 -23.49 1.41
CA LEU A 517 -14.34 -23.09 0.01
C LEU A 517 -14.25 -24.31 -0.92
N LEU A 518 -13.47 -25.33 -0.54
CA LEU A 518 -13.40 -26.59 -1.27
C LEU A 518 -14.78 -27.27 -1.34
N TYR A 519 -15.47 -27.41 -0.20
CA TYR A 519 -16.80 -28.02 -0.18
C TYR A 519 -17.83 -27.19 -0.95
N HIS A 520 -17.75 -25.87 -0.88
CA HIS A 520 -18.56 -24.98 -1.70
C HIS A 520 -18.37 -25.24 -3.19
N LEU A 521 -17.13 -25.31 -3.67
CA LEU A 521 -16.80 -25.60 -5.07
C LEU A 521 -17.20 -27.03 -5.51
N GLN A 522 -17.35 -27.95 -4.56
CA GLN A 522 -17.91 -29.30 -4.80
C GLN A 522 -19.45 -29.33 -4.75
N GLY A 523 -20.12 -28.20 -4.47
CA GLY A 523 -21.58 -28.15 -4.26
C GLY A 523 -22.05 -28.71 -2.92
N LYS A 524 -21.13 -29.05 -2.00
CA LYS A 524 -21.39 -29.61 -0.66
C LYS A 524 -21.65 -28.50 0.36
N TYR A 525 -22.74 -27.76 0.16
CA TYR A 525 -23.02 -26.54 0.93
C TYR A 525 -23.36 -26.81 2.39
N THR A 526 -23.94 -27.98 2.69
CA THR A 526 -24.27 -28.43 4.05
C THR A 526 -23.01 -28.62 4.91
N GLU A 527 -21.92 -29.08 4.29
CA GLU A 527 -20.62 -29.27 4.93
C GLU A 527 -19.82 -27.97 5.00
N ALA A 528 -19.97 -27.08 4.00
CA ALA A 528 -19.30 -25.79 3.98
C ALA A 528 -19.81 -24.81 5.06
N LEU A 529 -21.13 -24.77 5.29
CA LEU A 529 -21.77 -23.81 6.19
C LEU A 529 -21.18 -23.77 7.61
N PRO A 530 -21.11 -24.89 8.36
CA PRO A 530 -20.60 -24.85 9.73
C PRO A 530 -19.12 -24.43 9.79
N LEU A 531 -18.34 -24.73 8.75
CA LEU A 531 -16.94 -24.35 8.66
C LEU A 531 -16.76 -22.85 8.42
N PHE A 532 -17.54 -22.24 7.52
CA PHE A 532 -17.53 -20.79 7.34
C PHE A 532 -18.01 -20.04 8.58
N GLN A 533 -19.08 -20.53 9.24
CA GLN A 533 -19.58 -19.93 10.47
C GLN A 533 -18.53 -19.98 11.59
N ARG A 534 -17.87 -21.13 11.77
CA ARG A 534 -16.81 -21.28 12.76
C ARG A 534 -15.59 -20.39 12.42
N SER A 535 -15.20 -20.33 11.15
CA SER A 535 -14.14 -19.42 10.69
C SER A 535 -14.46 -17.96 11.01
N ARG A 536 -15.70 -17.51 10.73
CA ARG A 536 -16.15 -16.15 11.06
C ARG A 536 -16.07 -15.89 12.55
N ALA A 537 -16.66 -16.77 13.36
CA ALA A 537 -16.72 -16.61 14.81
C ALA A 537 -15.32 -16.52 15.45
N ILE A 538 -14.37 -17.34 14.98
CA ILE A 538 -12.97 -17.30 15.43
C ILE A 538 -12.32 -15.96 15.05
N ARG A 539 -12.48 -15.51 13.80
CA ARG A 539 -11.90 -14.24 13.33
C ARG A 539 -12.50 -13.04 14.04
N GLU A 540 -13.81 -13.03 14.25
CA GLU A 540 -14.51 -11.95 14.94
C GLU A 540 -14.10 -11.86 16.41
N LYS A 541 -14.03 -13.01 17.12
CA LYS A 541 -13.55 -13.09 18.51
C LYS A 541 -12.09 -12.68 18.65
N GLY A 542 -11.23 -13.10 17.70
CA GLY A 542 -9.79 -12.89 17.77
C GLY A 542 -9.31 -11.54 17.24
N LEU A 543 -9.97 -10.97 16.22
CA LEU A 543 -9.50 -9.80 15.47
C LEU A 543 -10.45 -8.59 15.54
N GLY A 544 -11.69 -8.77 16.03
CA GLY A 544 -12.74 -7.74 16.03
C GLY A 544 -13.62 -7.75 14.78
N ALA A 545 -14.83 -7.19 14.89
CA ALA A 545 -15.88 -7.24 13.86
C ALA A 545 -15.53 -6.46 12.58
N ASP A 546 -14.78 -5.36 12.71
CA ASP A 546 -14.41 -4.49 11.58
C ASP A 546 -13.16 -4.97 10.82
N HIS A 547 -12.60 -6.12 11.19
CA HIS A 547 -11.38 -6.63 10.57
C HIS A 547 -11.64 -7.12 9.12
N PRO A 548 -10.76 -6.85 8.14
CA PRO A 548 -10.94 -7.30 6.75
C PRO A 548 -11.13 -8.82 6.56
N TYR A 549 -10.53 -9.64 7.43
CA TYR A 549 -10.77 -11.10 7.43
C TYR A 549 -12.16 -11.50 7.92
N VAL A 550 -12.81 -10.68 8.76
CA VAL A 550 -14.23 -10.87 9.10
C VAL A 550 -15.09 -10.52 7.90
N ALA A 551 -14.83 -9.41 7.20
CA ALA A 551 -15.50 -9.09 5.93
C ALA A 551 -15.39 -10.24 4.92
N THR A 552 -14.20 -10.82 4.75
CA THR A 552 -14.00 -12.00 3.88
C THR A 552 -14.85 -13.19 4.31
N SER A 553 -15.00 -13.42 5.62
CA SER A 553 -15.81 -14.53 6.14
C SER A 553 -17.31 -14.28 5.94
N LEU A 554 -17.76 -13.03 6.09
CA LEU A 554 -19.13 -12.60 5.80
C LEU A 554 -19.44 -12.76 4.30
N LEU A 555 -18.51 -12.36 3.41
CA LEU A 555 -18.65 -12.57 1.96
C LEU A 555 -18.79 -14.04 1.61
N ASN A 556 -17.94 -14.91 2.17
CA ASN A 556 -18.01 -16.34 1.88
C ASN A 556 -19.35 -16.95 2.34
N LEU A 557 -19.90 -16.50 3.47
CA LEU A 557 -21.24 -16.88 3.90
C LEU A 557 -22.32 -16.35 2.95
N ALA A 558 -22.23 -15.09 2.52
CA ALA A 558 -23.15 -14.52 1.55
C ALA A 558 -23.16 -15.31 0.23
N THR A 559 -21.97 -15.62 -0.30
CA THR A 559 -21.78 -16.46 -1.50
C THR A 559 -22.36 -17.85 -1.33
N LEU A 560 -22.16 -18.48 -0.16
CA LEU A 560 -22.71 -19.79 0.13
C LEU A 560 -24.25 -19.76 0.17
N TYR A 561 -24.85 -18.80 0.88
CA TYR A 561 -26.30 -18.67 0.96
C TYR A 561 -26.93 -18.32 -0.40
N GLN A 562 -26.24 -17.50 -1.20
CA GLN A 562 -26.64 -17.22 -2.58
C GLN A 562 -26.62 -18.50 -3.43
N ALA A 563 -25.56 -19.31 -3.34
CA ALA A 563 -25.46 -20.59 -4.04
C ALA A 563 -26.55 -21.61 -3.61
N GLN A 564 -27.02 -21.53 -2.36
CA GLN A 564 -28.15 -22.30 -1.84
C GLN A 564 -29.53 -21.76 -2.23
N GLY A 565 -29.61 -20.57 -2.84
CA GLY A 565 -30.86 -19.87 -3.15
C GLY A 565 -31.52 -19.17 -1.94
N ASN A 566 -30.85 -19.11 -0.78
CA ASN A 566 -31.32 -18.35 0.37
C ASN A 566 -30.93 -16.87 0.23
N THR A 567 -31.70 -16.14 -0.58
CA THR A 567 -31.44 -14.74 -0.91
C THR A 567 -31.54 -13.82 0.31
N THR A 568 -32.42 -14.09 1.26
CA THR A 568 -32.56 -13.28 2.48
C THR A 568 -31.26 -13.24 3.29
N SER A 569 -30.69 -14.40 3.60
CA SER A 569 -29.42 -14.48 4.33
C SER A 569 -28.25 -13.98 3.49
N ALA A 570 -28.25 -14.23 2.17
CA ALA A 570 -27.24 -13.70 1.27
C ALA A 570 -27.17 -12.16 1.31
N ILE A 571 -28.34 -11.49 1.22
CA ILE A 571 -28.44 -10.02 1.30
C ILE A 571 -27.93 -9.52 2.66
N GLU A 572 -28.32 -10.15 3.76
CA GLU A 572 -27.92 -9.74 5.10
C GLU A 572 -26.40 -9.80 5.30
N TYR A 573 -25.78 -10.93 4.96
CA TYR A 573 -24.33 -11.11 5.10
C TYR A 573 -23.54 -10.24 4.12
N LEU A 574 -24.04 -10.05 2.90
CA LEU A 574 -23.41 -9.18 1.92
C LEU A 574 -23.49 -7.71 2.37
N THR A 575 -24.60 -7.29 2.96
CA THR A 575 -24.74 -5.94 3.54
C THR A 575 -23.71 -5.71 4.64
N GLN A 576 -23.58 -6.63 5.60
CA GLN A 576 -22.59 -6.51 6.68
C GLN A 576 -21.16 -6.46 6.13
N ALA A 577 -20.85 -7.29 5.12
CA ALA A 577 -19.56 -7.25 4.47
C ALA A 577 -19.28 -5.91 3.76
N MET A 578 -20.28 -5.32 3.09
CA MET A 578 -20.13 -4.04 2.40
C MET A 578 -19.86 -2.89 3.37
N GLU A 579 -20.48 -2.90 4.55
CA GLU A 579 -20.22 -1.88 5.59
C GLU A 579 -18.78 -1.98 6.13
N VAL A 580 -18.28 -3.18 6.45
CA VAL A 580 -16.89 -3.36 6.90
C VAL A 580 -15.90 -2.93 5.79
N GLN A 581 -16.19 -3.29 4.54
CA GLN A 581 -15.37 -2.86 3.40
C GLN A 581 -15.39 -1.34 3.20
N GLU A 582 -16.51 -0.66 3.42
CA GLU A 582 -16.62 0.80 3.26
C GLU A 582 -15.81 1.57 4.30
N THR A 583 -15.84 1.13 5.56
CA THR A 583 -15.00 1.68 6.63
C THR A 583 -13.52 1.56 6.28
N THR A 584 -13.12 0.39 5.79
CA THR A 584 -11.74 0.13 5.36
C THR A 584 -11.37 1.00 4.14
N LEU A 585 -12.26 1.09 3.15
CA LEU A 585 -12.02 1.86 1.93
C LEU A 585 -11.84 3.35 2.20
N THR A 586 -12.65 3.93 3.10
CA THR A 586 -12.53 5.35 3.46
C THR A 586 -11.14 5.68 3.98
N THR A 587 -10.52 4.76 4.72
CA THR A 587 -9.14 4.90 5.19
C THR A 587 -8.14 4.84 4.03
N PHE A 588 -8.29 3.90 3.10
CA PHE A 588 -7.38 3.75 1.95
C PHE A 588 -7.45 4.91 0.97
N LEU A 589 -8.62 5.48 0.74
CA LEU A 589 -8.79 6.59 -0.19
C LEU A 589 -8.30 7.93 0.39
N ALA A 590 -8.17 8.03 1.71
CA ALA A 590 -7.66 9.23 2.36
C ALA A 590 -6.17 9.46 2.09
N THR A 591 -5.42 8.42 1.73
CA THR A 591 -3.96 8.49 1.51
C THR A 591 -3.56 7.87 0.17
N GLY A 592 -2.30 8.08 -0.23
CA GLY A 592 -1.73 7.48 -1.44
C GLY A 592 -2.01 8.19 -2.76
N SER A 593 -1.26 7.78 -3.77
CA SER A 593 -1.40 8.23 -5.16
C SER A 593 -2.64 7.66 -5.83
N GLU A 594 -3.04 8.23 -6.96
CA GLU A 594 -4.20 7.74 -7.70
C GLU A 594 -4.05 6.27 -8.14
N SER A 595 -2.85 5.87 -8.56
CA SER A 595 -2.56 4.47 -8.95
C SER A 595 -2.72 3.49 -7.78
N GLN A 596 -2.32 3.89 -6.57
CA GLN A 596 -2.52 3.09 -5.35
C GLN A 596 -4.00 2.98 -4.96
N LYS A 597 -4.78 4.05 -5.13
CA LYS A 597 -6.23 4.06 -4.91
C LYS A 597 -6.94 3.13 -5.91
N GLN A 598 -6.53 3.17 -7.19
CA GLN A 598 -7.04 2.26 -8.23
C GLN A 598 -6.77 0.79 -7.89
N ALA A 599 -5.52 0.45 -7.52
CA ALA A 599 -5.17 -0.91 -7.12
C ALA A 599 -6.02 -1.42 -5.94
N SER A 600 -6.33 -0.53 -4.99
CA SER A 600 -7.19 -0.84 -3.85
C SER A 600 -8.65 -1.06 -4.27
N MET A 601 -9.20 -0.21 -5.14
CA MET A 601 -10.56 -0.33 -5.67
C MET A 601 -10.75 -1.59 -6.52
N ARG A 602 -9.74 -2.00 -7.30
CA ARG A 602 -9.79 -3.26 -8.09
C ARG A 602 -10.05 -4.48 -7.22
N LYS A 603 -9.57 -4.51 -5.97
CA LYS A 603 -9.83 -5.62 -5.02
C LYS A 603 -11.30 -5.74 -4.61
N LEU A 604 -12.08 -4.67 -4.77
CA LEU A 604 -13.50 -4.60 -4.43
C LEU A 604 -14.42 -4.81 -5.65
N SER A 605 -13.85 -5.00 -6.84
CA SER A 605 -14.61 -5.20 -8.09
C SER A 605 -15.51 -6.43 -8.02
N VAL A 606 -14.95 -7.58 -7.61
CA VAL A 606 -15.67 -8.85 -7.52
C VAL A 606 -16.86 -8.75 -6.57
N THR A 607 -16.70 -8.12 -5.41
CA THR A 607 -17.82 -7.96 -4.47
C THR A 607 -18.87 -6.99 -4.99
N THR A 608 -18.47 -5.94 -5.71
CA THR A 608 -19.40 -5.04 -6.41
C THR A 608 -20.22 -5.81 -7.45
N HIS A 609 -19.57 -6.62 -8.28
CA HIS A 609 -20.22 -7.47 -9.27
C HIS A 609 -21.15 -8.50 -8.64
N GLN A 610 -20.76 -9.10 -7.50
CA GLN A 610 -21.57 -10.05 -6.77
C GLN A 610 -22.83 -9.38 -6.22
N THR A 611 -22.73 -8.18 -5.65
CA THR A 611 -23.90 -7.44 -5.15
C THR A 611 -24.89 -7.12 -6.26
N ILE A 612 -24.41 -6.69 -7.43
CA ILE A 612 -25.27 -6.43 -8.59
C ILE A 612 -25.89 -7.74 -9.10
N SER A 613 -25.11 -8.83 -9.18
CA SER A 613 -25.60 -10.14 -9.63
C SER A 613 -26.65 -10.73 -8.68
N LEU A 614 -26.43 -10.65 -7.35
CA LEU A 614 -27.39 -11.09 -6.34
C LEU A 614 -28.74 -10.40 -6.53
N HIS A 615 -28.73 -9.11 -6.83
CA HIS A 615 -29.97 -8.39 -7.12
C HIS A 615 -30.58 -8.80 -8.47
N LEU A 616 -29.85 -8.64 -9.57
CA LEU A 616 -30.42 -8.78 -10.91
C LEU A 616 -30.79 -10.23 -11.27
N GLN A 617 -30.07 -11.22 -10.73
CA GLN A 617 -30.22 -12.62 -11.12
C GLN A 617 -30.99 -13.44 -10.07
N ASP A 618 -30.67 -13.26 -8.78
CA ASP A 618 -31.24 -14.13 -7.72
C ASP A 618 -32.41 -13.48 -6.99
N ALA A 619 -32.40 -12.16 -6.81
CA ALA A 619 -33.39 -11.43 -6.01
C ALA A 619 -33.97 -10.17 -6.70
N PRO A 620 -34.43 -10.25 -7.96
CA PRO A 620 -34.86 -9.08 -8.75
C PRO A 620 -36.04 -8.31 -8.13
N ASN A 621 -36.92 -9.01 -7.41
CA ASN A 621 -38.11 -8.43 -6.78
C ASN A 621 -37.88 -8.07 -5.31
N ASN A 622 -36.65 -8.15 -4.80
CA ASN A 622 -36.35 -7.85 -3.40
C ASN A 622 -35.83 -6.41 -3.24
N PRO A 623 -36.58 -5.51 -2.57
CA PRO A 623 -36.19 -4.11 -2.45
C PRO A 623 -34.90 -3.92 -1.64
N LYS A 624 -34.58 -4.83 -0.70
CA LYS A 624 -33.31 -4.76 0.04
C LYS A 624 -32.12 -5.08 -0.86
N ALA A 625 -32.26 -6.03 -1.79
CA ALA A 625 -31.20 -6.33 -2.77
C ALA A 625 -30.99 -5.16 -3.73
N ALA A 626 -32.09 -4.55 -4.23
CA ALA A 626 -32.04 -3.37 -5.09
C ALA A 626 -31.31 -2.20 -4.39
N ASN A 627 -31.69 -1.92 -3.14
CA ASN A 627 -31.07 -0.86 -2.34
C ASN A 627 -29.60 -1.14 -2.05
N LEU A 628 -29.24 -2.38 -1.70
CA LEU A 628 -27.85 -2.77 -1.47
C LEU A 628 -26.99 -2.55 -2.72
N ALA A 629 -27.48 -2.99 -3.88
CA ALA A 629 -26.76 -2.85 -5.15
C ALA A 629 -26.61 -1.39 -5.58
N LEU A 630 -27.68 -0.59 -5.54
CA LEU A 630 -27.58 0.84 -5.86
C LEU A 630 -26.70 1.60 -4.87
N THR A 631 -26.81 1.32 -3.57
CA THR A 631 -25.92 1.92 -2.56
C THR A 631 -24.46 1.56 -2.84
N THR A 632 -24.19 0.31 -3.22
CA THR A 632 -22.84 -0.14 -3.58
C THR A 632 -22.33 0.58 -4.84
N ILE A 633 -23.14 0.71 -5.89
CA ILE A 633 -22.78 1.47 -7.10
C ILE A 633 -22.45 2.92 -6.74
N LEU A 634 -23.35 3.58 -6.00
CA LEU A 634 -23.14 4.96 -5.54
C LEU A 634 -21.91 5.11 -4.67
N ARG A 635 -21.46 4.08 -3.92
CA ARG A 635 -20.24 4.11 -3.10
C ARG A 635 -18.97 3.73 -3.86
N ARG A 636 -19.07 3.10 -5.03
CA ARG A 636 -17.92 2.58 -5.79
C ARG A 636 -17.61 3.39 -7.05
N LYS A 637 -18.63 3.82 -7.79
CA LYS A 637 -18.47 4.57 -9.04
C LYS A 637 -17.95 5.98 -8.80
N GLY A 638 -16.99 6.44 -9.62
CA GLY A 638 -16.32 7.74 -9.56
C GLY A 638 -15.57 8.00 -8.25
N ARG A 639 -15.31 6.97 -7.44
CA ARG A 639 -14.92 7.16 -6.04
C ARG A 639 -13.50 7.70 -5.90
N ILE A 640 -12.60 7.32 -6.81
CA ILE A 640 -11.22 7.82 -6.80
C ILE A 640 -11.18 9.29 -7.23
N LEU A 641 -11.90 9.64 -8.31
CA LEU A 641 -12.06 11.04 -8.73
C LEU A 641 -12.57 11.90 -7.58
N ASP A 642 -13.63 11.45 -6.92
CA ASP A 642 -14.24 12.17 -5.79
C ASP A 642 -13.29 12.38 -4.62
N SER A 643 -12.52 11.33 -4.27
CA SER A 643 -11.51 11.38 -3.21
C SER A 643 -10.43 12.40 -3.55
N THR A 644 -9.88 12.34 -4.76
CA THR A 644 -8.79 13.23 -5.19
C THR A 644 -9.25 14.69 -5.27
N ILE A 645 -10.44 14.97 -5.80
CA ILE A 645 -11.03 16.32 -5.79
C ILE A 645 -11.15 16.84 -4.37
N LYS A 646 -11.72 16.05 -3.44
CA LYS A 646 -11.90 16.46 -2.05
C LYS A 646 -10.56 16.73 -1.35
N SER A 647 -9.55 15.89 -1.57
CA SER A 647 -8.20 16.10 -1.04
C SER A 647 -7.60 17.41 -1.53
N LEU A 648 -7.63 17.66 -2.85
CA LEU A 648 -7.07 18.89 -3.44
C LEU A 648 -7.81 20.14 -2.98
N GLN A 649 -9.15 20.11 -2.94
CA GLN A 649 -9.97 21.21 -2.43
C GLN A 649 -9.63 21.52 -0.97
N THR A 650 -9.58 20.50 -0.11
CA THR A 650 -9.26 20.65 1.31
C THR A 650 -7.88 21.30 1.51
N ILE A 651 -6.89 20.89 0.71
CA ILE A 651 -5.54 21.47 0.75
C ILE A 651 -5.55 22.93 0.30
N ARG A 652 -6.30 23.26 -0.76
CA ARG A 652 -6.41 24.63 -1.29
C ARG A 652 -7.15 25.56 -0.33
N ASP A 653 -8.17 25.08 0.37
CA ASP A 653 -8.93 25.84 1.36
C ASP A 653 -8.10 26.13 2.62
N LYS A 654 -7.19 25.22 2.97
CA LYS A 654 -6.33 25.30 4.16
C LYS A 654 -4.85 25.33 3.78
N LEU A 655 -4.52 26.28 2.90
CA LEU A 655 -3.20 26.35 2.30
C LEU A 655 -2.13 26.74 3.34
N THR A 656 -1.15 25.86 3.56
CA THR A 656 0.08 26.16 4.31
C THR A 656 1.26 26.35 3.34
N PRO A 657 2.37 27.00 3.74
CA PRO A 657 3.56 27.11 2.91
C PRO A 657 4.11 25.75 2.44
N GLU A 658 4.02 24.73 3.29
CA GLU A 658 4.45 23.36 2.98
C GLU A 658 3.55 22.73 1.91
N ASN A 659 2.23 22.85 2.07
CA ASN A 659 1.27 22.30 1.10
C ASN A 659 1.33 23.03 -0.25
N GLN A 660 1.55 24.35 -0.25
CA GLN A 660 1.77 25.11 -1.49
C GLN A 660 3.03 24.62 -2.20
N LYS A 661 4.11 24.35 -1.46
CA LYS A 661 5.33 23.79 -2.04
C LYS A 661 5.07 22.42 -2.67
N LEU A 662 4.34 21.52 -1.99
CA LEU A 662 4.00 20.21 -2.55
C LEU A 662 3.16 20.32 -3.83
N LEU A 663 2.18 21.22 -3.88
CA LEU A 663 1.40 21.50 -5.09
C LEU A 663 2.28 22.00 -6.24
N ASN A 664 3.19 22.95 -5.96
CA ASN A 664 4.13 23.47 -6.95
C ASN A 664 5.10 22.40 -7.45
N ASP A 665 5.65 21.59 -6.53
CA ASP A 665 6.57 20.50 -6.87
C ASP A 665 5.88 19.43 -7.73
N LEU A 666 4.59 19.12 -7.44
CA LEU A 666 3.80 18.21 -8.25
C LEU A 666 3.53 18.78 -9.64
N ALA A 667 3.11 20.05 -9.73
CA ALA A 667 2.88 20.72 -10.99
C ALA A 667 4.14 20.74 -11.87
N ASN A 668 5.28 21.17 -11.31
CA ASN A 668 6.57 21.18 -12.00
C ASN A 668 7.00 19.79 -12.47
N THR A 669 6.81 18.77 -11.64
CA THR A 669 7.17 17.38 -11.99
C THR A 669 6.29 16.85 -13.13
N ARG A 670 5.00 17.18 -13.13
CA ARG A 670 4.07 16.82 -14.21
C ARG A 670 4.42 17.53 -15.51
N THR A 671 4.78 18.81 -15.46
CA THR A 671 5.26 19.57 -16.63
C THR A 671 6.57 19.01 -17.18
N GLN A 672 7.54 18.68 -16.33
CA GLN A 672 8.78 18.01 -16.76
C GLN A 672 8.52 16.67 -17.44
N LEU A 673 7.55 15.90 -16.92
CA LEU A 673 7.16 14.62 -17.50
C LEU A 673 6.49 14.80 -18.87
N ALA A 674 5.56 15.76 -18.99
CA ALA A 674 4.91 16.10 -20.25
C ALA A 674 5.93 16.55 -21.30
N ALA A 675 6.78 17.52 -20.96
CA ALA A 675 7.83 18.03 -21.86
C ALA A 675 8.80 16.92 -22.31
N LEU A 676 9.19 16.00 -21.43
CA LEU A 676 10.06 14.87 -21.80
C LEU A 676 9.40 13.94 -22.82
N ILE A 677 8.08 13.79 -22.78
CA ILE A 677 7.30 12.91 -23.69
C ILE A 677 7.05 13.61 -25.02
N TYR A 678 6.70 14.90 -25.01
CA TYR A 678 6.32 15.65 -26.22
C TYR A 678 7.48 16.37 -26.91
N ASN A 679 8.60 16.56 -26.21
CA ASN A 679 9.82 17.17 -26.71
C ASN A 679 11.05 16.33 -26.30
N LYS A 680 11.07 15.08 -26.77
CA LYS A 680 12.15 14.13 -26.46
C LYS A 680 13.49 14.64 -27.00
N PRO A 681 14.55 14.70 -26.18
CA PRO A 681 15.87 15.11 -26.66
C PRO A 681 16.43 14.14 -27.72
N GLU A 682 16.84 14.66 -28.88
CA GLU A 682 17.30 13.87 -30.05
C GLU A 682 18.44 12.87 -29.73
N ASN A 683 19.28 13.18 -28.73
CA ASN A 683 20.47 12.37 -28.39
C ASN A 683 20.30 11.49 -27.13
N LEU A 684 19.08 11.28 -26.62
CA LEU A 684 18.87 10.50 -25.40
C LEU A 684 18.71 8.99 -25.69
N PRO A 685 19.59 8.10 -25.16
CA PRO A 685 19.47 6.66 -25.33
C PRO A 685 18.13 6.12 -24.81
N PRO A 686 17.51 5.11 -25.47
CA PRO A 686 16.19 4.59 -25.08
C PRO A 686 16.09 4.12 -23.62
N GLU A 687 17.16 3.54 -23.07
CA GLU A 687 17.19 3.10 -21.68
C GLU A 687 17.23 4.29 -20.70
N GLN A 688 18.03 5.31 -20.98
CA GLN A 688 18.09 6.54 -20.18
C GLN A 688 16.76 7.30 -20.25
N TYR A 689 16.12 7.35 -21.43
CA TYR A 689 14.77 7.92 -21.59
C TYR A 689 13.75 7.20 -20.70
N ARG A 690 13.68 5.86 -20.77
CA ARG A 690 12.79 5.06 -19.91
C ARG A 690 13.07 5.30 -18.42
N GLN A 691 14.33 5.42 -18.03
CA GLN A 691 14.71 5.67 -16.64
C GLN A 691 14.30 7.07 -16.16
N GLN A 692 14.45 8.10 -17.00
CA GLN A 692 14.03 9.46 -16.67
C GLN A 692 12.49 9.56 -16.54
N VAL A 693 11.75 8.98 -17.48
CA VAL A 693 10.29 8.89 -17.43
C VAL A 693 9.84 8.17 -16.15
N ALA A 694 10.43 7.02 -15.84
CA ALA A 694 10.09 6.26 -14.63
C ALA A 694 10.39 7.06 -13.35
N THR A 695 11.49 7.82 -13.34
CA THR A 695 11.89 8.66 -12.19
C THR A 695 10.91 9.81 -11.97
N LEU A 696 10.52 10.53 -13.03
CA LEU A 696 9.54 11.62 -12.94
C LEU A 696 8.15 11.10 -12.55
N LYS A 697 7.72 9.96 -13.12
CA LYS A 697 6.46 9.29 -12.74
C LYS A 697 6.45 8.90 -11.27
N GLY A 698 7.51 8.25 -10.78
CA GLY A 698 7.64 7.87 -9.37
C GLY A 698 7.68 9.09 -8.43
N LYS A 699 8.30 10.20 -8.86
CA LYS A 699 8.29 11.46 -8.11
C LYS A 699 6.90 12.08 -8.05
N ALA A 700 6.14 12.07 -9.15
CA ALA A 700 4.76 12.55 -9.18
C ALA A 700 3.84 11.72 -8.27
N GLU A 701 3.91 10.38 -8.35
CA GLU A 701 3.14 9.49 -7.48
C GLU A 701 3.44 9.74 -5.99
N LYS A 702 4.72 9.97 -5.65
CA LYS A 702 5.12 10.30 -4.28
C LYS A 702 4.50 11.62 -3.81
N LEU A 703 4.57 12.67 -4.63
CA LEU A 703 4.02 13.98 -4.29
C LEU A 703 2.49 13.94 -4.15
N GLU A 704 1.79 13.17 -4.98
CA GLU A 704 0.35 12.92 -4.84
C GLU A 704 0.00 12.22 -3.53
N ALA A 705 0.81 11.23 -3.13
CA ALA A 705 0.62 10.52 -1.87
C ALA A 705 0.86 11.44 -0.66
N ASP A 706 1.90 12.28 -0.71
CA ASP A 706 2.23 13.26 0.33
C ASP A 706 1.10 14.31 0.47
N LEU A 707 0.53 14.80 -0.64
CA LEU A 707 -0.62 15.71 -0.65
C LEU A 707 -1.89 15.06 -0.09
N SER A 708 -2.17 13.80 -0.47
CA SER A 708 -3.32 13.06 0.06
C SER A 708 -3.18 12.89 1.59
N LEU A 709 -2.00 12.52 2.07
CA LEU A 709 -1.72 12.39 3.51
C LEU A 709 -1.94 13.70 4.27
N ALA A 710 -1.45 14.82 3.73
CA ALA A 710 -1.67 16.15 4.34
C ALA A 710 -3.16 16.52 4.42
N SER A 711 -3.99 16.01 3.50
CA SER A 711 -5.45 16.24 3.52
C SER A 711 -6.20 15.31 4.49
N ALA A 712 -5.61 14.17 4.85
CA ALA A 712 -6.29 13.10 5.59
C ALA A 712 -6.70 13.52 7.01
N GLU A 713 -5.92 14.39 7.66
CA GLU A 713 -6.25 14.91 8.99
C GLU A 713 -7.55 15.73 9.01
N PHE A 714 -7.88 16.35 7.87
CA PHE A 714 -9.08 17.16 7.68
C PHE A 714 -10.27 16.36 7.14
N ALA A 715 -10.06 15.12 6.68
CA ALA A 715 -11.06 14.28 6.02
C ALA A 715 -11.94 13.45 6.98
N LYS A 716 -11.78 13.58 8.30
CA LYS A 716 -12.43 12.74 9.32
C LYS A 716 -13.95 12.84 9.43
N THR A 717 -14.59 13.69 8.64
CA THR A 717 -16.05 13.80 8.55
C THR A 717 -16.51 13.51 7.13
N ASN A 718 -16.87 12.25 6.86
CA ASN A 718 -17.70 11.88 5.74
C ASN A 718 -19.01 11.32 6.30
N GLU A 719 -20.13 11.97 5.99
CA GLU A 719 -21.42 11.32 6.12
C GLU A 719 -21.49 10.13 5.15
N PRO A 720 -22.05 9.00 5.58
CA PRO A 720 -22.17 7.83 4.71
C PRO A 720 -23.07 8.17 3.52
N VAL A 721 -22.65 7.77 2.31
CA VAL A 721 -23.46 7.91 1.10
C VAL A 721 -24.60 6.90 1.20
N THR A 722 -25.84 7.41 1.23
CA THR A 722 -27.06 6.60 1.23
C THR A 722 -27.95 6.99 0.05
N ILE A 723 -28.87 6.09 -0.31
CA ILE A 723 -29.87 6.36 -1.36
C ILE A 723 -30.74 7.54 -0.94
N GLU A 724 -31.13 7.63 0.33
CA GLU A 724 -32.01 8.68 0.84
C GLU A 724 -31.40 10.08 0.71
N THR A 725 -30.09 10.20 0.94
CA THR A 725 -29.37 11.47 0.79
C THR A 725 -29.31 11.91 -0.67
N VAL A 726 -29.03 10.99 -1.59
CA VAL A 726 -29.04 11.28 -3.03
C VAL A 726 -30.45 11.57 -3.54
N GLN A 727 -31.43 10.77 -3.12
CA GLN A 727 -32.82 10.84 -3.55
C GLN A 727 -33.46 12.20 -3.25
N LYS A 728 -33.16 12.79 -2.07
CA LYS A 728 -33.65 14.13 -1.68
C LYS A 728 -33.16 15.26 -2.59
N LEU A 729 -32.05 15.05 -3.31
CA LEU A 729 -31.43 16.05 -4.19
C LEU A 729 -31.86 15.90 -5.65
N ILE A 730 -32.65 14.88 -5.98
CA ILE A 730 -33.21 14.70 -7.32
C ILE A 730 -34.43 15.62 -7.47
N PRO A 731 -34.48 16.49 -8.51
CA PRO A 731 -35.64 17.32 -8.79
C PRO A 731 -36.94 16.50 -8.96
N ALA A 732 -38.09 17.08 -8.62
CA ALA A 732 -39.38 16.39 -8.66
C ALA A 732 -39.79 15.96 -10.09
N ASP A 733 -39.33 16.70 -11.10
CA ASP A 733 -39.56 16.47 -12.52
C ASP A 733 -38.42 15.68 -13.20
N ALA A 734 -37.47 15.15 -12.42
CA ALA A 734 -36.30 14.44 -12.90
C ALA A 734 -36.17 13.01 -12.35
N ALA A 735 -35.32 12.22 -12.99
CA ALA A 735 -34.93 10.89 -12.56
C ALA A 735 -33.42 10.68 -12.76
N LEU A 736 -32.76 10.10 -11.76
CA LEU A 736 -31.37 9.65 -11.84
C LEU A 736 -31.32 8.28 -12.50
N VAL A 737 -30.49 8.14 -13.54
CA VAL A 737 -30.22 6.89 -14.25
C VAL A 737 -28.75 6.55 -14.09
N GLU A 738 -28.47 5.55 -13.25
CA GLU A 738 -27.15 5.00 -13.00
C GLU A 738 -26.91 3.76 -13.85
N ILE A 739 -25.97 3.82 -14.79
CA ILE A 739 -25.56 2.69 -15.62
C ILE A 739 -24.20 2.19 -15.12
N MET A 740 -24.04 0.88 -14.93
CA MET A 740 -22.78 0.27 -14.50
C MET A 740 -22.49 -0.98 -15.34
N GLN A 741 -21.29 -1.06 -15.90
CA GLN A 741 -20.80 -2.32 -16.47
C GLN A 741 -20.45 -3.27 -15.32
N TYR A 742 -21.04 -4.46 -15.30
CA TYR A 742 -20.77 -5.47 -14.30
C TYR A 742 -20.53 -6.84 -14.93
N TYR A 743 -19.84 -7.72 -14.21
CA TYR A 743 -19.64 -9.10 -14.63
C TYR A 743 -20.59 -9.99 -13.81
N PRO A 744 -21.63 -10.59 -14.42
CA PRO A 744 -22.41 -11.67 -13.82
C PRO A 744 -21.55 -12.64 -13.02
N VAL A 745 -21.89 -12.88 -11.75
CA VAL A 745 -21.12 -13.76 -10.87
C VAL A 745 -21.82 -15.10 -10.73
N ASP A 746 -21.21 -16.16 -11.26
CA ASP A 746 -21.59 -17.53 -10.91
C ASP A 746 -21.01 -17.86 -9.54
N VAL A 747 -21.82 -17.70 -8.50
CA VAL A 747 -21.43 -18.00 -7.12
C VAL A 747 -21.22 -19.49 -6.86
N LYS A 748 -21.71 -20.40 -7.69
CA LYS A 748 -21.50 -21.85 -7.51
C LYS A 748 -20.14 -22.26 -8.03
N ALA A 749 -19.78 -21.79 -9.23
CA ALA A 749 -18.47 -22.05 -9.83
C ALA A 749 -17.38 -21.07 -9.38
N LEU A 750 -17.76 -19.99 -8.70
CA LEU A 750 -16.90 -18.85 -8.37
C LEU A 750 -16.21 -18.29 -9.60
N LYS A 751 -16.99 -18.00 -10.64
CA LYS A 751 -16.51 -17.47 -11.93
C LYS A 751 -17.26 -16.21 -12.32
N LEU A 752 -16.57 -15.34 -13.04
CA LEU A 752 -17.17 -14.19 -13.70
C LEU A 752 -17.64 -14.59 -15.10
N GLY A 753 -18.86 -14.18 -15.44
CA GLY A 753 -19.45 -14.29 -16.77
C GLY A 753 -18.99 -13.18 -17.70
N LYS A 754 -19.60 -13.10 -18.89
CA LYS A 754 -19.35 -12.00 -19.83
C LYS A 754 -19.97 -10.70 -19.31
N PRO A 755 -19.34 -9.53 -19.53
CA PRO A 755 -19.82 -8.28 -18.96
C PRO A 755 -21.19 -7.88 -19.51
N HIS A 756 -22.03 -7.32 -18.64
CA HIS A 756 -23.38 -6.80 -18.89
C HIS A 756 -23.49 -5.33 -18.43
N TYR A 757 -24.51 -4.63 -18.89
CA TYR A 757 -24.88 -3.30 -18.37
C TYR A 757 -26.07 -3.38 -17.42
N ALA A 758 -25.85 -3.06 -16.15
CA ALA A 758 -26.91 -2.86 -15.16
C ALA A 758 -27.36 -1.40 -15.18
N VAL A 759 -28.66 -1.14 -15.08
CA VAL A 759 -29.21 0.21 -14.91
C VAL A 759 -30.08 0.26 -13.67
N TYR A 760 -29.91 1.31 -12.88
CA TYR A 760 -30.77 1.66 -11.75
C TYR A 760 -31.35 3.06 -11.99
N ILE A 761 -32.65 3.19 -11.78
CA ILE A 761 -33.41 4.43 -11.98
C ILE A 761 -33.98 4.83 -10.63
N LEU A 762 -33.65 6.04 -10.18
CA LEU A 762 -34.07 6.59 -8.90
C LEU A 762 -34.82 7.90 -9.15
N HIS A 763 -36.09 7.94 -8.71
CA HIS A 763 -36.88 9.17 -8.64
C HIS A 763 -36.69 9.85 -7.29
N SER A 764 -37.13 11.10 -7.16
CA SER A 764 -37.13 11.85 -5.89
C SER A 764 -37.93 11.18 -4.75
N THR A 765 -38.83 10.24 -5.07
CA THR A 765 -39.55 9.41 -4.12
C THR A 765 -39.70 7.98 -4.64
N GLY A 766 -39.96 7.02 -3.75
CA GLY A 766 -40.19 5.62 -4.10
C GLY A 766 -38.93 4.77 -4.14
N SER A 767 -39.09 3.49 -4.45
CA SER A 767 -37.98 2.52 -4.50
C SER A 767 -37.23 2.59 -5.84
N PRO A 768 -35.93 2.25 -5.86
CA PRO A 768 -35.18 2.17 -7.10
C PRO A 768 -35.80 1.18 -8.09
N GLN A 769 -35.97 1.61 -9.33
CA GLN A 769 -36.26 0.72 -10.45
C GLN A 769 -34.95 0.29 -11.11
N TRP A 770 -35.00 -0.78 -11.91
CA TRP A 770 -33.80 -1.34 -12.50
C TRP A 770 -34.09 -2.13 -13.78
N LEU A 771 -33.04 -2.40 -14.54
CA LEU A 771 -33.03 -3.34 -15.67
C LEU A 771 -31.59 -3.86 -15.92
N ASP A 772 -31.48 -5.04 -16.53
CA ASP A 772 -30.25 -5.52 -17.16
C ASP A 772 -30.40 -5.30 -18.68
N LEU A 773 -29.54 -4.46 -19.27
CA LEU A 773 -29.53 -4.18 -20.72
C LEU A 773 -28.94 -5.36 -21.53
N GLY A 774 -28.33 -6.34 -20.85
CA GLY A 774 -27.73 -7.51 -21.45
C GLY A 774 -26.24 -7.34 -21.74
N PRO A 775 -25.66 -8.25 -22.56
CA PRO A 775 -24.24 -8.30 -22.81
C PRO A 775 -23.67 -7.00 -23.40
N VAL A 776 -22.48 -6.64 -22.96
CA VAL A 776 -21.78 -5.42 -23.39
C VAL A 776 -21.34 -5.47 -24.85
N ALA A 777 -20.90 -6.63 -25.36
CA ALA A 777 -20.28 -6.73 -26.69
C ALA A 777 -21.19 -6.28 -27.86
N PRO A 778 -22.47 -6.70 -27.96
CA PRO A 778 -23.38 -6.19 -28.98
C PRO A 778 -23.58 -4.68 -28.92
N ILE A 779 -23.72 -4.13 -27.70
CA ILE A 779 -23.90 -2.69 -27.49
C ILE A 779 -22.64 -1.92 -27.90
N HIS A 780 -21.46 -2.43 -27.54
CA HIS A 780 -20.16 -1.84 -27.93
C HIS A 780 -19.97 -1.82 -29.44
N ASN A 781 -20.33 -2.89 -30.15
CA ASN A 781 -20.26 -2.92 -31.62
C ASN A 781 -21.13 -1.81 -32.24
N THR A 782 -22.36 -1.65 -31.75
CA THR A 782 -23.26 -0.59 -32.21
C THR A 782 -22.73 0.80 -31.84
N ILE A 783 -22.12 0.98 -30.65
CA ILE A 783 -21.49 2.25 -30.24
C ILE A 783 -20.35 2.61 -31.19
N THR A 784 -19.47 1.66 -31.53
CA THR A 784 -18.36 1.91 -32.45
C THR A 784 -18.86 2.36 -33.81
N GLU A 785 -19.87 1.68 -34.36
CA GLU A 785 -20.50 2.07 -35.63
C GLU A 785 -21.19 3.44 -35.54
N PHE A 786 -21.95 3.69 -34.46
CA PHE A 786 -22.64 4.96 -34.22
C PHE A 786 -21.65 6.12 -34.18
N ARG A 787 -20.54 5.98 -33.45
CA ARG A 787 -19.49 7.00 -33.36
C ARG A 787 -18.80 7.24 -34.71
N ALA A 788 -18.50 6.18 -35.46
CA ALA A 788 -17.87 6.28 -36.77
C ALA A 788 -18.76 7.01 -37.81
N GLN A 789 -20.08 6.84 -37.71
CA GLN A 789 -21.04 7.56 -38.55
C GLN A 789 -21.26 9.01 -38.07
N LEU A 790 -21.28 9.26 -36.75
CA LEU A 790 -21.41 10.61 -36.20
C LEU A 790 -20.30 11.55 -36.66
N SER A 791 -19.08 11.04 -36.87
CA SER A 791 -17.95 11.82 -37.38
C SER A 791 -18.00 12.10 -38.89
N GLN A 792 -19.06 11.65 -39.60
CA GLN A 792 -19.23 11.84 -41.04
C GLN A 792 -20.55 12.58 -41.34
N PRO A 793 -20.51 13.84 -41.83
CA PRO A 793 -21.70 14.70 -41.95
C PRO A 793 -22.76 14.22 -42.96
N ASN A 794 -22.40 13.33 -43.90
CA ASN A 794 -23.28 12.82 -44.95
C ASN A 794 -23.71 11.36 -44.74
N SER A 795 -23.54 10.80 -43.54
CA SER A 795 -23.86 9.40 -43.26
C SER A 795 -25.34 9.18 -42.93
N SER A 796 -25.81 7.92 -43.03
CA SER A 796 -27.19 7.54 -42.68
C SER A 796 -27.31 7.14 -41.21
N ILE A 797 -27.06 8.09 -40.31
CA ILE A 797 -26.94 7.84 -38.86
C ILE A 797 -28.21 7.29 -38.19
N ARG A 798 -29.40 7.58 -38.73
CA ARG A 798 -30.68 7.33 -38.05
C ARG A 798 -30.92 5.84 -37.75
N GLU A 799 -30.48 4.94 -38.62
CA GLU A 799 -30.70 3.50 -38.44
C GLU A 799 -29.86 2.93 -37.29
N VAL A 800 -28.56 3.24 -37.27
CA VAL A 800 -27.68 2.84 -36.16
C VAL A 800 -28.05 3.56 -34.86
N ALA A 801 -28.48 4.82 -34.93
CA ALA A 801 -28.99 5.57 -33.77
C ALA A 801 -30.25 4.95 -33.19
N ARG A 802 -31.18 4.50 -34.04
CA ARG A 802 -32.39 3.76 -33.64
C ARG A 802 -32.04 2.40 -33.04
N THR A 803 -31.07 1.70 -33.61
CA THR A 803 -30.61 0.39 -33.12
C THR A 803 -29.98 0.52 -31.74
N LEU A 804 -29.11 1.52 -31.54
CA LEU A 804 -28.50 1.79 -30.24
C LEU A 804 -29.55 2.26 -29.21
N ASP A 805 -30.53 3.06 -29.63
CA ASP A 805 -31.65 3.45 -28.78
C ASP A 805 -32.45 2.24 -28.28
N GLN A 806 -32.81 1.31 -29.18
CA GLN A 806 -33.51 0.07 -28.83
C GLN A 806 -32.74 -0.77 -27.82
N GLN A 807 -31.41 -0.79 -27.94
CA GLN A 807 -30.53 -1.55 -27.04
C GLN A 807 -30.33 -0.88 -25.69
N VAL A 808 -30.42 0.46 -25.60
CA VAL A 808 -30.03 1.21 -24.39
C VAL A 808 -31.16 2.07 -23.84
N MET A 809 -31.56 3.13 -24.52
CA MET A 809 -32.45 4.15 -23.93
C MET A 809 -33.93 3.80 -24.01
N GLN A 810 -34.40 3.08 -25.02
CA GLN A 810 -35.80 2.65 -25.09
C GLN A 810 -36.25 1.87 -23.86
N PRO A 811 -35.54 0.80 -23.41
CA PRO A 811 -35.95 0.08 -22.21
C PRO A 811 -35.83 0.91 -20.93
N ILE A 812 -34.90 1.88 -20.87
CA ILE A 812 -34.79 2.84 -19.76
C ILE A 812 -36.01 3.77 -19.74
N ARG A 813 -36.37 4.37 -20.89
CA ARG A 813 -37.50 5.30 -21.03
C ARG A 813 -38.83 4.68 -20.61
N GLN A 814 -39.03 3.39 -20.87
CA GLN A 814 -40.23 2.65 -20.43
C GLN A 814 -40.40 2.63 -18.90
N LYS A 815 -39.33 2.86 -18.15
CA LYS A 815 -39.32 2.92 -16.68
C LYS A 815 -39.27 4.34 -16.12
N LEU A 816 -38.93 5.36 -16.91
CA LEU A 816 -38.91 6.76 -16.46
C LEU A 816 -40.30 7.34 -16.10
N GLY A 817 -41.38 6.67 -16.48
CA GLY A 817 -42.74 7.19 -16.32
C GLY A 817 -42.94 8.46 -17.16
N ASN A 818 -43.46 9.53 -16.55
CA ASN A 818 -43.73 10.80 -17.25
C ASN A 818 -42.56 11.79 -17.22
N VAL A 819 -41.45 11.43 -16.57
CA VAL A 819 -40.28 12.29 -16.43
C VAL A 819 -39.57 12.46 -17.77
N LYS A 820 -39.23 13.71 -18.10
CA LYS A 820 -38.48 14.07 -19.31
C LYS A 820 -37.08 14.59 -19.01
N HIS A 821 -36.79 15.00 -17.77
CA HIS A 821 -35.45 15.36 -17.33
C HIS A 821 -34.71 14.14 -16.76
N THR A 822 -33.62 13.76 -17.40
CA THR A 822 -32.82 12.58 -17.05
C THR A 822 -31.44 13.01 -16.57
N LEU A 823 -31.14 12.72 -15.31
CA LEU A 823 -29.79 12.85 -14.74
C LEU A 823 -29.05 11.53 -15.03
N LEU A 824 -28.27 11.50 -16.10
CA LEU A 824 -27.67 10.30 -16.65
C LEU A 824 -26.22 10.14 -16.17
N SER A 825 -25.92 9.01 -15.55
CA SER A 825 -24.56 8.59 -15.22
C SER A 825 -24.19 7.34 -16.02
N PRO A 826 -23.58 7.49 -17.21
CA PRO A 826 -23.14 6.37 -18.02
C PRO A 826 -21.88 5.71 -17.46
N ASP A 827 -21.54 4.52 -17.95
CA ASP A 827 -20.31 3.81 -17.60
C ASP A 827 -19.72 3.11 -18.82
N SER A 828 -18.41 2.82 -18.79
CA SER A 828 -17.70 2.22 -19.92
C SER A 828 -17.90 3.05 -21.21
N GLN A 829 -17.92 2.43 -22.40
CA GLN A 829 -18.01 3.10 -23.71
C GLN A 829 -19.25 4.01 -23.88
N LEU A 830 -20.29 3.82 -23.05
CA LEU A 830 -21.46 4.72 -23.04
C LEU A 830 -21.10 6.15 -22.62
N ASN A 831 -19.95 6.38 -21.98
CA ASN A 831 -19.46 7.73 -21.73
C ASN A 831 -19.10 8.51 -23.01
N LEU A 832 -18.93 7.84 -24.14
CA LEU A 832 -18.38 8.41 -25.38
C LEU A 832 -19.46 8.64 -26.45
N ILE A 833 -20.74 8.60 -26.09
CA ILE A 833 -21.85 8.82 -27.03
C ILE A 833 -22.74 10.00 -26.60
N PRO A 834 -23.26 10.79 -27.55
CA PRO A 834 -24.30 11.77 -27.29
C PRO A 834 -25.67 11.09 -27.27
N PHE A 835 -26.21 10.78 -26.09
CA PHE A 835 -27.54 10.16 -25.95
C PHE A 835 -28.66 11.00 -26.60
N ALA A 836 -28.47 12.32 -26.66
CA ALA A 836 -29.33 13.27 -27.34
C ALA A 836 -29.55 12.96 -28.84
N ALA A 837 -28.57 12.34 -29.50
CA ALA A 837 -28.60 11.98 -30.92
C ALA A 837 -29.14 10.58 -31.22
N LEU A 838 -29.53 9.83 -30.19
CA LEU A 838 -30.27 8.58 -30.38
C LEU A 838 -31.66 8.87 -30.96
N VAL A 839 -32.23 7.91 -31.68
CA VAL A 839 -33.51 8.06 -32.38
C VAL A 839 -34.56 7.17 -31.73
N ASP A 840 -35.70 7.74 -31.33
CA ASP A 840 -36.81 7.00 -30.70
C ASP A 840 -37.68 6.24 -31.71
N GLU A 841 -38.69 5.53 -31.20
CA GLU A 841 -39.65 4.74 -31.97
C GLU A 841 -40.51 5.56 -32.95
N ASN A 842 -40.58 6.88 -32.77
CA ASN A 842 -41.30 7.80 -33.65
C ASN A 842 -40.38 8.46 -34.68
N ASN A 843 -39.13 7.97 -34.81
CA ASN A 843 -38.11 8.52 -35.68
C ASN A 843 -37.76 9.99 -35.33
N GLN A 844 -37.83 10.35 -34.05
CA GLN A 844 -37.38 11.65 -33.52
C GLN A 844 -36.09 11.48 -32.72
N TYR A 845 -35.22 12.49 -32.74
CA TYR A 845 -34.04 12.47 -31.87
C TYR A 845 -34.44 12.67 -30.41
N LEU A 846 -33.77 11.98 -29.48
CA LEU A 846 -34.12 12.05 -28.06
C LEU A 846 -34.06 13.47 -27.50
N ILE A 847 -33.17 14.32 -28.03
CA ILE A 847 -33.08 15.74 -27.64
C ILE A 847 -34.40 16.49 -27.77
N GLN A 848 -35.26 16.11 -28.73
CA GLN A 848 -36.54 16.77 -28.97
C GLN A 848 -37.52 16.52 -27.82
N ASN A 849 -37.39 15.38 -27.14
CA ASN A 849 -38.36 14.89 -26.17
C ASN A 849 -37.81 14.82 -24.74
N TYR A 850 -36.49 14.85 -24.55
CA TYR A 850 -35.81 14.68 -23.27
C TYR A 850 -34.76 15.76 -23.03
N ASN A 851 -34.63 16.18 -21.76
CA ASN A 851 -33.50 16.95 -21.27
C ASN A 851 -32.53 15.98 -20.57
N ILE A 852 -31.28 15.93 -21.01
CA ILE A 852 -30.28 14.95 -20.54
C ILE A 852 -29.12 15.71 -19.92
N THR A 853 -28.90 15.49 -18.62
CA THR A 853 -27.77 16.01 -17.85
C THR A 853 -26.79 14.88 -17.57
N TYR A 854 -25.51 15.07 -17.86
CA TYR A 854 -24.49 14.04 -17.61
C TYR A 854 -23.81 14.24 -16.25
N LEU A 855 -23.79 13.18 -15.44
CA LEU A 855 -23.08 13.10 -14.17
C LEU A 855 -22.02 12.00 -14.21
N THR A 856 -21.01 12.09 -13.35
CA THR A 856 -20.05 10.98 -13.15
C THR A 856 -20.70 9.89 -12.32
N THR A 857 -21.46 10.28 -11.29
CA THR A 857 -22.34 9.42 -10.48
C THR A 857 -23.43 10.29 -9.86
N GLY A 858 -24.57 9.71 -9.47
CA GLY A 858 -25.62 10.38 -8.74
C GLY A 858 -25.17 10.98 -7.41
N ARG A 859 -24.06 10.52 -6.83
CA ARG A 859 -23.45 11.17 -5.66
C ARG A 859 -22.98 12.60 -5.94
N ASP A 860 -22.71 12.96 -7.20
CA ASP A 860 -22.31 14.32 -7.58
C ASP A 860 -23.31 15.36 -7.11
N LEU A 861 -24.61 15.00 -7.04
CA LEU A 861 -25.68 15.86 -6.54
C LEU A 861 -25.40 16.44 -5.15
N ILE A 862 -24.70 15.70 -4.29
CA ILE A 862 -24.32 16.16 -2.94
C ILE A 862 -23.36 17.35 -3.02
N LYS A 863 -22.51 17.41 -4.04
CA LYS A 863 -21.49 18.45 -4.23
C LYS A 863 -22.04 19.66 -4.97
N LEU A 864 -22.99 19.47 -5.88
CA LEU A 864 -23.56 20.56 -6.69
C LEU A 864 -24.22 21.64 -5.82
N GLY A 865 -24.66 21.32 -4.60
CA GLY A 865 -25.20 22.31 -3.65
C GLY A 865 -24.17 23.22 -2.96
N ILE A 866 -22.87 23.09 -3.26
CA ILE A 866 -21.80 23.87 -2.61
C ILE A 866 -21.35 24.99 -3.55
N ASP A 867 -21.56 26.23 -3.13
CA ASP A 867 -21.14 27.42 -3.88
C ASP A 867 -19.70 27.83 -3.52
N PHE A 868 -18.84 27.98 -4.53
CA PHE A 868 -17.46 28.44 -4.38
C PHE A 868 -17.30 29.85 -4.97
N PRO A 869 -16.59 30.76 -4.28
CA PRO A 869 -16.43 32.13 -4.75
C PRO A 869 -15.51 32.20 -5.98
N THR A 870 -16.01 32.86 -7.02
CA THR A 870 -15.23 33.28 -8.18
C THR A 870 -14.13 34.29 -7.78
N LYS A 871 -12.92 34.17 -8.34
CA LYS A 871 -11.78 35.07 -8.04
C LYS A 871 -11.33 35.93 -9.22
N GLN A 872 -11.64 35.52 -10.45
CA GLN A 872 -11.27 36.24 -11.67
C GLN A 872 -12.50 36.46 -12.56
N PRO A 873 -12.53 37.52 -13.38
CA PRO A 873 -13.57 37.68 -14.39
C PRO A 873 -13.44 36.60 -15.49
N PRO A 874 -14.42 36.50 -16.41
CA PRO A 874 -14.34 35.59 -17.54
C PRO A 874 -13.04 35.69 -18.34
N ILE A 875 -12.49 34.55 -18.75
CA ILE A 875 -11.29 34.45 -19.58
C ILE A 875 -11.61 33.67 -20.86
N LEU A 876 -11.30 34.27 -22.01
CA LEU A 876 -11.48 33.65 -23.33
C LEU A 876 -10.11 33.45 -24.00
N VAL A 877 -9.81 32.22 -24.40
CA VAL A 877 -8.60 31.82 -25.12
C VAL A 877 -8.99 31.38 -26.52
N ALA A 878 -8.38 31.95 -27.56
CA ALA A 878 -8.67 31.54 -28.94
C ALA A 878 -7.53 31.77 -29.94
N ASN A 879 -7.56 31.02 -31.04
CA ASN A 879 -6.63 31.14 -32.18
C ASN A 879 -5.16 31.37 -31.78
N PRO A 880 -4.52 30.41 -31.08
CA PRO A 880 -3.09 30.51 -30.78
C PRO A 880 -2.22 30.51 -32.04
N GLU A 881 -1.06 31.15 -31.98
CA GLU A 881 -0.06 31.06 -33.05
C GLU A 881 0.78 29.78 -32.92
N TYR A 882 0.32 28.66 -33.49
CA TYR A 882 0.98 27.36 -33.33
C TYR A 882 2.42 27.30 -33.84
N ASP A 883 2.77 28.07 -34.88
CA ASP A 883 4.11 28.08 -35.50
C ASP A 883 5.11 29.03 -34.81
N ASN A 884 4.63 29.92 -33.94
CA ASN A 884 5.44 30.97 -33.32
C ASN A 884 5.47 30.77 -31.80
N PRO A 885 6.63 30.87 -31.11
CA PRO A 885 6.74 30.64 -29.66
C PRO A 885 5.92 31.54 -28.72
N GLY A 886 5.01 32.35 -29.26
CA GLY A 886 4.23 33.31 -28.50
C GLY A 886 5.11 34.36 -27.82
N ASN A 887 4.49 35.18 -26.97
CA ASN A 887 5.20 36.14 -26.14
C ASN A 887 5.53 35.50 -24.79
N PRO A 888 6.80 35.16 -24.48
CA PRO A 888 7.20 34.55 -23.21
C PRO A 888 7.01 35.47 -22.00
N THR A 889 6.80 36.77 -22.25
CA THR A 889 6.54 37.80 -21.22
C THR A 889 5.08 38.26 -21.19
N SER A 890 4.13 37.49 -21.71
CA SER A 890 2.69 37.84 -21.75
C SER A 890 2.07 37.88 -20.35
N VAL A 891 2.44 38.90 -19.59
CA VAL A 891 1.72 39.51 -18.48
C VAL A 891 1.59 40.98 -18.86
N ARG A 892 0.54 41.33 -19.60
CA ARG A 892 -0.09 42.67 -19.63
C ARG A 892 -1.27 42.65 -20.60
N LEU A 893 -2.47 42.73 -20.03
CA LEU A 893 -3.73 43.04 -20.69
C LEU A 893 -3.59 44.28 -21.60
N VAL A 894 -3.53 44.11 -22.92
CA VAL A 894 -3.82 45.19 -23.90
C VAL A 894 -4.37 44.62 -25.20
N ALA A 895 -5.41 45.27 -25.75
CA ALA A 895 -6.16 44.94 -26.95
C ALA A 895 -5.52 45.43 -28.28
N ASN A 896 -5.93 44.76 -29.38
CA ASN A 896 -6.04 45.18 -30.81
C ASN A 896 -5.04 44.69 -31.90
N ASN A 897 -5.62 43.90 -32.84
CA ASN A 897 -5.68 44.00 -34.33
C ASN A 897 -4.41 43.92 -35.25
N LYS A 898 -4.25 42.84 -36.05
CA LYS A 898 -4.69 42.65 -37.48
C LYS A 898 -3.85 41.62 -38.30
N ARG A 899 -4.56 40.60 -38.82
CA ARG A 899 -4.50 39.88 -40.14
C ARG A 899 -3.19 39.33 -40.75
N GLY A 900 -3.25 38.05 -41.13
CA GLY A 900 -2.59 37.47 -42.31
C GLY A 900 -2.99 36.00 -42.58
N HIS A 901 -3.64 35.71 -43.71
CA HIS A 901 -4.08 34.36 -44.12
C HIS A 901 -2.97 33.52 -44.78
N LYS A 902 -2.99 32.20 -44.58
CA LYS A 902 -2.99 31.17 -45.66
C LYS A 902 -3.25 29.75 -45.11
N LYS A 903 -3.93 28.95 -45.94
CA LYS A 903 -4.57 27.63 -45.75
C LYS A 903 -3.86 26.62 -46.71
N PRO A 904 -4.16 25.30 -46.73
CA PRO A 904 -3.83 24.26 -45.74
C PRO A 904 -3.34 22.93 -46.43
N THR A 905 -3.23 21.83 -45.65
CA THR A 905 -3.65 20.42 -45.93
C THR A 905 -2.63 19.26 -45.85
N ARG A 906 -3.03 18.24 -45.05
CA ARG A 906 -2.97 16.75 -45.14
C ARG A 906 -1.60 16.07 -45.36
N ASP A 907 -1.29 14.89 -44.82
CA ASP A 907 -2.06 13.64 -44.67
C ASP A 907 -1.33 12.69 -43.68
N LEU A 908 -2.04 11.92 -42.85
CA LEU A 908 -1.46 11.02 -41.84
C LEU A 908 -1.72 9.56 -42.22
N GLY A 909 -0.71 8.93 -42.81
CA GLY A 909 -0.72 7.51 -43.19
C GLY A 909 0.62 6.84 -42.88
N SER A 910 0.61 6.01 -41.83
CA SER A 910 1.60 5.01 -41.40
C SER A 910 3.03 5.51 -41.13
N PHE A 911 3.57 5.12 -39.96
CA PHE A 911 4.98 4.97 -39.53
C PHE A 911 5.22 5.62 -38.16
N LEU A 912 5.31 4.76 -37.13
CA LEU A 912 5.89 4.99 -35.79
C LEU A 912 5.32 6.17 -34.96
N PHE A 913 4.68 5.83 -33.84
CA PHE A 913 4.23 6.76 -32.80
C PHE A 913 5.35 7.70 -32.35
N ALA A 914 5.24 8.98 -32.75
CA ALA A 914 6.04 10.07 -32.22
C ALA A 914 5.10 11.27 -31.99
N PRO A 915 4.73 11.59 -30.72
CA PRO A 915 3.98 12.80 -30.38
C PRO A 915 4.63 14.08 -30.94
N GLU A 916 5.94 13.99 -31.21
CA GLU A 916 6.81 14.94 -31.90
C GLU A 916 6.27 15.36 -33.30
N ASN A 917 5.51 14.49 -33.98
CA ASN A 917 5.04 14.70 -35.36
C ASN A 917 3.64 15.33 -35.46
N LEU A 918 2.96 15.62 -34.34
CA LEU A 918 1.67 16.33 -34.35
C LEU A 918 1.89 17.81 -34.69
N THR A 919 1.29 18.27 -35.80
CA THR A 919 1.29 19.69 -36.19
C THR A 919 -0.11 20.18 -36.49
N PHE A 920 -0.41 21.43 -36.14
CA PHE A 920 -1.71 22.04 -36.33
C PHE A 920 -1.64 23.34 -37.14
N GLY A 921 -2.64 23.56 -37.99
CA GLY A 921 -2.81 24.82 -38.72
C GLY A 921 -3.67 25.82 -37.96
N ALA A 922 -3.57 27.11 -38.33
CA ALA A 922 -4.35 28.19 -37.74
C ALA A 922 -5.87 27.98 -37.84
N LEU A 923 -6.60 28.34 -36.79
CA LEU A 923 -8.06 28.22 -36.67
C LEU A 923 -8.70 29.61 -36.66
N SER A 924 -8.78 30.27 -37.80
CA SER A 924 -9.35 31.63 -37.85
C SER A 924 -10.82 31.70 -37.39
N GLY A 925 -11.55 30.58 -37.43
CA GLY A 925 -12.92 30.49 -36.91
C GLY A 925 -13.00 30.69 -35.39
N THR A 926 -12.05 30.13 -34.63
CA THR A 926 -12.05 30.26 -33.16
C THR A 926 -11.79 31.70 -32.71
N LYS A 927 -11.00 32.47 -33.48
CA LYS A 927 -10.87 33.93 -33.26
C LYS A 927 -12.22 34.64 -33.42
N ALA A 928 -12.93 34.36 -34.51
CA ALA A 928 -14.22 34.97 -34.80
C ALA A 928 -15.32 34.55 -33.81
N GLU A 929 -15.20 33.37 -33.21
CA GLU A 929 -16.06 32.88 -32.13
C GLU A 929 -15.91 33.73 -30.87
N VAL A 930 -14.68 33.84 -30.37
CA VAL A 930 -14.40 34.58 -29.15
C VAL A 930 -14.59 36.10 -29.34
N GLU A 931 -14.31 36.65 -30.53
CA GLU A 931 -14.64 38.06 -30.86
C GLU A 931 -16.15 38.35 -30.82
N ALA A 932 -17.00 37.33 -31.05
CA ALA A 932 -18.45 37.46 -30.96
C ALA A 932 -18.98 37.28 -29.54
N ILE A 933 -18.34 36.44 -28.72
CA ILE A 933 -18.73 36.16 -27.33
C ILE A 933 -18.27 37.28 -26.38
N ALA A 934 -17.05 37.80 -26.56
CA ALA A 934 -16.45 38.79 -25.65
C ALA A 934 -17.35 40.00 -25.32
N PRO A 935 -18.07 40.62 -26.28
CA PRO A 935 -18.96 41.75 -25.99
C PRO A 935 -20.18 41.42 -25.13
N MET A 936 -20.51 40.13 -24.96
CA MET A 936 -21.64 39.66 -24.15
C MET A 936 -21.27 39.53 -22.67
N LEU A 937 -19.97 39.50 -22.35
CA LEU A 937 -19.43 39.29 -21.01
C LEU A 937 -18.86 40.59 -20.44
N SER A 938 -19.06 40.82 -19.15
CA SER A 938 -18.45 41.95 -18.43
C SER A 938 -17.01 41.63 -18.00
N ASP A 939 -16.11 42.62 -18.13
CA ASP A 939 -14.72 42.57 -17.64
C ASP A 939 -13.87 41.39 -18.15
N VAL A 940 -14.13 40.93 -19.37
CA VAL A 940 -13.48 39.75 -19.97
C VAL A 940 -11.99 39.94 -20.29
N THR A 941 -11.18 38.93 -19.98
CA THR A 941 -9.77 38.84 -20.40
C THR A 941 -9.65 38.02 -21.68
N LEU A 942 -8.99 38.59 -22.70
CA LEU A 942 -8.83 37.97 -24.01
C LEU A 942 -7.38 37.52 -24.25
N LEU A 943 -7.17 36.22 -24.41
CA LEU A 943 -5.88 35.60 -24.74
C LEU A 943 -5.93 35.02 -26.15
N THR A 944 -5.34 35.73 -27.12
CA THR A 944 -5.34 35.29 -28.53
C THR A 944 -3.95 35.35 -29.15
N GLU A 945 -3.78 34.63 -30.27
CA GLU A 945 -2.56 34.66 -31.08
C GLU A 945 -1.32 34.35 -30.22
N SER A 946 -0.32 35.24 -30.21
CA SER A 946 0.92 35.06 -29.45
C SER A 946 0.74 35.09 -27.92
N ASN A 947 -0.43 35.52 -27.42
CA ASN A 947 -0.73 35.57 -25.97
C ASN A 947 -1.49 34.33 -25.47
N ALA A 948 -2.00 33.49 -26.36
CA ALA A 948 -2.64 32.22 -26.01
C ALA A 948 -1.59 31.12 -25.73
N THR A 949 -0.72 31.39 -24.76
CA THR A 949 0.38 30.51 -24.36
C THR A 949 -0.02 29.60 -23.20
N GLU A 950 0.69 28.50 -23.05
CA GLU A 950 0.52 27.58 -21.92
C GLU A 950 0.75 28.27 -20.56
N ASN A 951 1.77 29.11 -20.49
CA ASN A 951 2.06 29.93 -19.32
C ASN A 951 0.88 30.83 -18.92
N ALA A 952 0.19 31.43 -19.89
CA ALA A 952 -0.98 32.27 -19.59
C ALA A 952 -2.13 31.45 -18.97
N ILE A 953 -2.37 30.23 -19.46
CA ILE A 953 -3.41 29.35 -18.92
C ILE A 953 -3.02 28.80 -17.54
N LYS A 954 -1.74 28.44 -17.32
CA LYS A 954 -1.23 27.97 -16.01
C LYS A 954 -1.42 29.01 -14.88
N GLN A 955 -1.60 30.30 -15.20
CA GLN A 955 -1.85 31.38 -14.23
C GLN A 955 -3.35 31.64 -13.95
N VAL A 956 -4.25 30.91 -14.59
CA VAL A 956 -5.70 31.02 -14.36
C VAL A 956 -6.04 30.57 -12.93
N ASN A 957 -6.84 31.37 -12.23
CA ASN A 957 -7.23 31.12 -10.86
C ASN A 957 -8.70 31.50 -10.62
N ALA A 958 -9.56 30.48 -10.68
CA ALA A 958 -11.00 30.55 -10.47
C ALA A 958 -11.70 31.68 -11.24
N PRO A 959 -11.53 31.76 -12.59
CA PRO A 959 -12.35 32.65 -13.41
C PRO A 959 -13.80 32.19 -13.37
N GLU A 960 -14.76 33.09 -13.47
CA GLU A 960 -16.18 32.74 -13.52
C GLU A 960 -16.46 31.77 -14.68
N ILE A 961 -15.93 32.12 -15.85
CA ILE A 961 -16.04 31.38 -17.09
C ILE A 961 -14.64 31.26 -17.70
N LEU A 962 -14.27 30.05 -18.11
CA LEU A 962 -13.07 29.78 -18.89
C LEU A 962 -13.47 29.17 -20.24
N HIS A 963 -13.32 29.94 -21.32
CA HIS A 963 -13.55 29.46 -22.68
C HIS A 963 -12.22 29.24 -23.38
N ILE A 964 -11.98 28.05 -23.92
CA ILE A 964 -10.76 27.72 -24.66
C ILE A 964 -11.16 27.18 -26.03
N ALA A 965 -10.81 27.91 -27.09
CA ALA A 965 -11.09 27.57 -28.46
C ALA A 965 -9.80 27.34 -29.25
N THR A 966 -9.40 26.07 -29.41
CA THR A 966 -8.12 25.66 -29.98
C THR A 966 -8.18 24.22 -30.55
N HIS A 967 -7.07 23.65 -31.01
CA HIS A 967 -7.02 22.21 -31.29
C HIS A 967 -6.90 21.39 -30.00
N GLY A 968 -7.76 20.40 -29.85
CA GLY A 968 -7.61 19.34 -28.85
C GLY A 968 -7.17 18.05 -29.54
N PHE A 969 -6.57 17.14 -28.78
CA PHE A 969 -6.19 15.83 -29.28
C PHE A 969 -6.27 14.77 -28.18
N PHE A 970 -6.49 13.53 -28.60
CA PHE A 970 -6.34 12.33 -27.78
C PHE A 970 -5.61 11.26 -28.58
N LEU A 971 -4.57 10.66 -28.02
CA LEU A 971 -3.75 9.64 -28.66
C LEU A 971 -4.16 8.25 -28.16
N GLU A 972 -4.26 7.27 -29.05
CA GLU A 972 -4.58 5.88 -28.69
C GLU A 972 -3.44 5.20 -27.92
N ASP A 973 -3.78 4.23 -27.08
CA ASP A 973 -2.85 3.44 -26.27
C ASP A 973 -2.19 2.32 -27.08
N LEU A 974 -0.99 1.88 -26.68
CA LEU A 974 -0.38 0.66 -27.21
C LEU A 974 -0.75 -0.53 -26.32
N GLU A 975 -1.52 -1.49 -26.84
CA GLU A 975 -1.88 -2.70 -26.09
C GLU A 975 -0.65 -3.56 -25.78
N GLU A 976 -0.39 -3.79 -24.49
CA GLU A 976 0.43 -4.90 -24.03
C GLU A 976 -0.41 -5.78 -23.09
N VAL A 977 -0.61 -7.04 -23.48
CA VAL A 977 -1.48 -7.98 -22.76
C VAL A 977 -0.76 -8.49 -21.51
N ALA A 978 -1.28 -8.13 -20.33
CA ALA A 978 -0.86 -8.70 -19.05
C ALA A 978 -1.78 -9.85 -18.62
N PRO A 979 -1.28 -10.84 -17.86
CA PRO A 979 -2.07 -11.97 -17.39
C PRO A 979 -3.05 -11.57 -16.28
N PRO A 980 -4.21 -12.24 -16.15
CA PRO A 980 -5.24 -11.93 -15.16
C PRO A 980 -4.73 -11.98 -13.70
N VAL A 981 -5.08 -10.97 -12.90
CA VAL A 981 -4.87 -10.97 -11.44
C VAL A 981 -6.03 -11.64 -10.74
N LEU A 982 -5.73 -12.62 -9.88
CA LEU A 982 -6.70 -13.29 -9.03
C LEU A 982 -6.88 -12.56 -7.69
N VAL A 983 -8.09 -12.09 -7.41
CA VAL A 983 -8.53 -11.68 -6.06
C VAL A 983 -9.41 -12.80 -5.47
N GLY A 984 -9.19 -13.09 -4.19
CA GLY A 984 -9.73 -14.20 -3.39
C GLY A 984 -11.01 -14.90 -3.88
N GLY A 985 -10.91 -16.23 -4.03
CA GLY A 985 -12.03 -17.16 -4.15
C GLY A 985 -12.63 -17.29 -5.56
N PHE A 986 -12.48 -16.28 -6.43
CA PHE A 986 -13.02 -16.32 -7.78
C PHE A 986 -11.90 -16.53 -8.82
N ASN A 987 -12.12 -17.42 -9.79
CA ASN A 987 -11.24 -17.55 -10.94
C ASN A 987 -11.58 -16.41 -11.92
N THR A 988 -10.80 -15.34 -11.88
CA THR A 988 -11.07 -14.10 -12.61
C THR A 988 -10.27 -14.05 -13.91
N ASP A 989 -10.82 -14.61 -14.99
CA ASP A 989 -10.41 -14.30 -16.37
C ASP A 989 -10.92 -12.89 -16.76
N ILE A 990 -10.68 -11.89 -15.92
CA ILE A 990 -10.87 -10.49 -16.32
C ILE A 990 -9.67 -10.16 -17.20
N PRO A 991 -9.87 -9.75 -18.47
CA PRO A 991 -8.78 -9.22 -19.28
C PRO A 991 -8.09 -8.12 -18.50
N ASN A 992 -6.83 -8.35 -18.14
CA ASN A 992 -6.05 -7.42 -17.36
C ASN A 992 -5.46 -6.38 -18.33
N THR A 993 -6.32 -5.52 -18.85
CA THR A 993 -5.94 -4.45 -19.78
C THR A 993 -5.25 -3.28 -19.07
N GLU A 994 -5.08 -3.30 -17.75
CA GLU A 994 -4.64 -2.12 -16.98
C GLU A 994 -3.41 -2.31 -16.06
N THR A 995 -2.67 -3.42 -16.16
CA THR A 995 -1.41 -3.59 -15.39
C THR A 995 -0.14 -3.39 -16.20
N ASN A 996 -0.25 -3.31 -17.54
CA ASN A 996 0.90 -3.00 -18.42
C ASN A 996 0.78 -1.65 -19.15
N ARG A 997 -0.15 -0.76 -18.75
CA ARG A 997 -0.14 0.63 -19.25
C ARG A 997 1.09 1.35 -18.69
N LEU A 998 2.16 1.40 -19.50
CA LEU A 998 3.39 2.11 -19.19
C LEU A 998 3.14 3.62 -18.94
N GLU A 999 2.09 4.19 -19.54
CA GLU A 999 1.83 5.63 -19.62
C GLU A 999 0.50 6.08 -18.98
N ASN A 1000 0.48 7.25 -18.32
CA ASN A 1000 -0.72 7.85 -17.73
C ASN A 1000 -1.61 8.40 -18.85
N PRO A 1001 -2.89 8.00 -18.98
CA PRO A 1001 -3.74 8.45 -20.08
C PRO A 1001 -3.97 9.97 -20.15
N LEU A 1002 -3.83 10.69 -19.02
CA LEU A 1002 -3.90 12.15 -19.00
C LEU A 1002 -2.74 12.83 -19.75
N LEU A 1003 -1.65 12.10 -20.00
CA LEU A 1003 -0.55 12.57 -20.86
C LEU A 1003 -0.90 12.43 -22.34
N ARG A 1004 -1.83 11.55 -22.72
CA ARG A 1004 -2.24 11.31 -24.12
C ARG A 1004 -3.37 12.20 -24.59
N SER A 1005 -3.95 13.01 -23.72
CA SER A 1005 -4.92 14.05 -24.08
C SER A 1005 -4.37 15.43 -23.80
N GLY A 1006 -4.61 16.40 -24.67
CA GLY A 1006 -4.13 17.77 -24.47
C GLY A 1006 -4.78 18.77 -25.42
N ILE A 1007 -4.37 20.02 -25.26
CA ILE A 1007 -4.71 21.13 -26.15
C ILE A 1007 -3.44 21.75 -26.72
N ALA A 1008 -3.50 22.19 -27.97
CA ALA A 1008 -2.41 22.91 -28.62
C ALA A 1008 -2.51 24.41 -28.32
N LEU A 1009 -1.38 25.05 -28.02
CA LEU A 1009 -1.29 26.48 -27.73
C LEU A 1009 -0.22 27.15 -28.60
N ALA A 1010 0.02 28.44 -28.38
CA ALA A 1010 1.04 29.15 -29.14
C ALA A 1010 2.40 28.45 -28.99
N GLY A 1011 3.14 28.29 -30.08
CA GLY A 1011 4.44 27.59 -30.09
C GLY A 1011 4.37 26.06 -30.10
N PHE A 1012 3.19 25.46 -30.26
CA PHE A 1012 3.02 24.01 -30.35
C PHE A 1012 3.88 23.37 -31.44
N ASN A 1013 3.77 23.79 -32.70
CA ASN A 1013 4.46 23.13 -33.84
C ASN A 1013 6.00 23.09 -33.69
N PRO A 1014 6.69 24.17 -33.25
CA PRO A 1014 8.13 24.11 -32.98
C PRO A 1014 8.49 23.49 -31.61
N ARG A 1015 7.51 23.01 -30.83
CA ARG A 1015 7.66 22.54 -29.44
C ARG A 1015 8.39 23.54 -28.55
N LYS A 1016 8.04 24.82 -28.68
CA LYS A 1016 8.73 25.93 -28.02
C LYS A 1016 7.79 27.11 -27.83
N SER A 1017 7.49 27.45 -26.58
CA SER A 1017 6.64 28.56 -26.16
C SER A 1017 7.20 29.25 -24.89
N GLY A 1018 8.31 29.97 -25.02
CA GLY A 1018 9.07 30.46 -23.86
C GLY A 1018 9.81 29.31 -23.19
N ASP A 1019 9.57 29.10 -21.89
CA ASP A 1019 10.11 27.97 -21.11
C ASP A 1019 9.24 26.69 -21.23
N GLU A 1020 8.13 26.75 -21.98
CA GLU A 1020 7.19 25.64 -22.20
C GLU A 1020 7.29 25.11 -23.64
N ASP A 1021 6.61 24.00 -23.95
CA ASP A 1021 6.61 23.38 -25.29
C ASP A 1021 5.35 23.69 -26.14
N GLY A 1022 4.37 24.39 -25.55
CA GLY A 1022 3.12 24.76 -26.23
C GLY A 1022 2.08 23.63 -26.26
N VAL A 1023 2.37 22.49 -25.62
CA VAL A 1023 1.50 21.31 -25.48
C VAL A 1023 0.96 21.28 -24.06
N MET A 1024 -0.28 21.72 -23.84
CA MET A 1024 -0.87 21.62 -22.51
C MET A 1024 -1.63 20.31 -22.34
N THR A 1025 -1.03 19.36 -21.61
CA THR A 1025 -1.63 18.04 -21.38
C THR A 1025 -2.77 18.10 -20.36
N ALA A 1026 -3.67 17.10 -20.37
CA ALA A 1026 -4.70 16.98 -19.34
C ALA A 1026 -4.08 16.75 -17.94
N LEU A 1027 -2.90 16.13 -17.87
CA LEU A 1027 -2.17 15.97 -16.61
C LEU A 1027 -1.76 17.34 -16.03
N GLU A 1028 -1.41 18.30 -16.88
CA GLU A 1028 -1.11 19.67 -16.48
C GLU A 1028 -2.36 20.48 -16.17
N ILE A 1029 -3.42 20.33 -16.96
CA ILE A 1029 -4.72 20.96 -16.71
C ILE A 1029 -5.27 20.56 -15.34
N ALA A 1030 -5.07 19.32 -14.90
CA ALA A 1030 -5.46 18.87 -13.57
C ALA A 1030 -4.80 19.66 -12.41
N ASN A 1031 -3.72 20.40 -12.68
CA ASN A 1031 -3.07 21.27 -11.69
C ASN A 1031 -3.70 22.67 -11.59
N LEU A 1032 -4.54 23.07 -12.55
CA LEU A 1032 -5.18 24.38 -12.56
C LEU A 1032 -6.04 24.59 -11.30
N SER A 1033 -6.15 25.83 -10.88
CA SER A 1033 -7.00 26.24 -9.76
C SER A 1033 -8.34 26.74 -10.31
N LEU A 1034 -9.27 25.84 -10.59
CA LEU A 1034 -10.59 26.16 -11.14
C LEU A 1034 -11.72 26.08 -10.10
N GLY A 1035 -11.41 25.94 -8.81
CA GLY A 1035 -12.43 25.95 -7.75
C GLY A 1035 -13.09 27.33 -7.65
N GLY A 1036 -14.38 27.41 -7.99
CA GLY A 1036 -15.13 28.66 -8.19
C GLY A 1036 -15.40 29.00 -9.66
N THR A 1037 -14.86 28.23 -10.61
CA THR A 1037 -15.20 28.36 -12.02
C THR A 1037 -16.52 27.67 -12.34
N LYS A 1038 -17.52 28.49 -12.67
CA LYS A 1038 -18.90 28.08 -12.93
C LYS A 1038 -19.06 27.30 -14.23
N LEU A 1039 -18.31 27.69 -15.26
CA LEU A 1039 -18.39 27.08 -16.57
C LEU A 1039 -17.02 27.06 -17.28
N VAL A 1040 -16.59 25.88 -17.69
CA VAL A 1040 -15.48 25.70 -18.65
C VAL A 1040 -16.05 25.25 -19.99
N VAL A 1041 -15.74 25.96 -21.06
CA VAL A 1041 -16.09 25.56 -22.44
C VAL A 1041 -14.82 25.23 -23.19
N LEU A 1042 -14.68 23.97 -23.62
CA LEU A 1042 -13.60 23.53 -24.49
C LEU A 1042 -14.13 23.41 -25.93
N SER A 1043 -14.00 24.50 -26.69
CA SER A 1043 -14.27 24.55 -28.13
C SER A 1043 -13.05 24.01 -28.91
N ALA A 1044 -12.78 22.73 -28.70
CA ALA A 1044 -11.63 22.01 -29.25
C ALA A 1044 -12.03 20.58 -29.61
N CYS A 1045 -11.41 19.98 -30.62
CA CYS A 1045 -11.71 18.62 -31.09
C CYS A 1045 -11.36 17.54 -30.04
N ASP A 1046 -12.16 16.47 -29.97
CA ASP A 1046 -11.92 15.27 -29.16
C ASP A 1046 -11.69 15.50 -27.65
N THR A 1047 -12.29 16.56 -27.07
CA THR A 1047 -12.03 16.97 -25.68
C THR A 1047 -12.80 16.19 -24.62
N GLY A 1048 -13.88 15.53 -25.01
CA GLY A 1048 -14.69 14.63 -24.18
C GLY A 1048 -14.33 13.16 -24.31
N VAL A 1049 -13.33 12.83 -25.14
CA VAL A 1049 -12.83 11.46 -25.34
C VAL A 1049 -11.62 11.20 -24.43
N GLY A 1050 -11.36 9.93 -24.13
CA GLY A 1050 -10.22 9.51 -23.32
C GLY A 1050 -10.24 8.01 -23.08
N ASP A 1051 -9.28 7.54 -22.29
CA ASP A 1051 -9.26 6.15 -21.83
C ASP A 1051 -10.44 5.90 -20.90
N VAL A 1052 -11.26 4.92 -21.24
CA VAL A 1052 -12.42 4.56 -20.43
C VAL A 1052 -12.02 3.51 -19.40
N ASN A 1053 -12.16 3.84 -18.11
CA ASN A 1053 -12.02 2.87 -17.02
C ASN A 1053 -13.39 2.59 -16.41
N VAL A 1054 -13.74 1.32 -16.29
CA VAL A 1054 -15.04 0.86 -15.76
C VAL A 1054 -15.20 1.34 -14.32
N GLY A 1055 -16.27 2.10 -14.07
CA GLY A 1055 -16.57 2.66 -12.76
C GLY A 1055 -15.81 3.95 -12.43
N GLU A 1056 -14.83 4.40 -13.22
CA GLU A 1056 -14.06 5.64 -12.94
C GLU A 1056 -14.21 6.73 -14.02
N GLY A 1057 -14.95 6.43 -15.10
CA GLY A 1057 -15.27 7.37 -16.17
C GLY A 1057 -14.16 7.49 -17.23
N VAL A 1058 -14.06 8.67 -17.84
CA VAL A 1058 -13.15 8.95 -18.96
C VAL A 1058 -11.89 9.65 -18.46
N TYR A 1059 -10.73 9.01 -18.63
CA TYR A 1059 -9.42 9.59 -18.38
C TYR A 1059 -8.98 10.43 -19.58
N GLY A 1060 -9.29 11.72 -19.51
CA GLY A 1060 -8.92 12.72 -20.51
C GLY A 1060 -9.15 14.14 -19.96
N LEU A 1061 -9.33 15.12 -20.85
CA LEU A 1061 -9.53 16.54 -20.49
C LEU A 1061 -10.75 16.76 -19.57
N ARG A 1062 -11.84 16.01 -19.78
CA ARG A 1062 -13.03 16.03 -18.91
C ARG A 1062 -12.70 15.79 -17.43
N ARG A 1063 -11.90 14.75 -17.16
CA ARG A 1063 -11.45 14.40 -15.80
C ARG A 1063 -10.51 15.45 -15.25
N ALA A 1064 -9.58 15.94 -16.07
CA ALA A 1064 -8.62 16.95 -15.66
C ALA A 1064 -9.28 18.26 -15.20
N LEU A 1065 -10.30 18.73 -15.92
CA LEU A 1065 -11.07 19.91 -15.51
C LEU A 1065 -11.83 19.70 -14.20
N ALA A 1066 -12.41 18.51 -14.00
CA ALA A 1066 -13.07 18.16 -12.74
C ALA A 1066 -12.07 18.12 -11.57
N LEU A 1067 -10.89 17.54 -11.78
CA LEU A 1067 -9.77 17.56 -10.81
C LEU A 1067 -9.30 18.99 -10.49
N ALA A 1068 -9.26 19.86 -11.50
CA ALA A 1068 -8.90 21.26 -11.35
C ALA A 1068 -9.94 22.06 -10.54
N GLY A 1069 -11.20 21.61 -10.53
CA GLY A 1069 -12.28 22.14 -9.69
C GLY A 1069 -13.43 22.81 -10.44
N SER A 1070 -13.54 22.64 -11.76
CA SER A 1070 -14.65 23.21 -12.55
C SER A 1070 -16.00 22.66 -12.10
N GLU A 1071 -17.02 23.52 -11.93
CA GLU A 1071 -18.38 23.09 -11.58
C GLU A 1071 -19.11 22.44 -12.76
N SER A 1072 -18.95 23.02 -13.96
CA SER A 1072 -19.59 22.57 -15.19
C SER A 1072 -18.65 22.66 -16.38
N GLN A 1073 -18.83 21.77 -17.34
CA GLN A 1073 -18.02 21.68 -18.53
C GLN A 1073 -18.90 21.48 -19.77
N VAL A 1074 -18.55 22.14 -20.88
CA VAL A 1074 -19.07 21.86 -22.22
C VAL A 1074 -17.88 21.42 -23.08
N ILE A 1075 -17.93 20.18 -23.56
CA ILE A 1075 -16.81 19.50 -24.23
C ILE A 1075 -17.30 18.79 -25.49
N SER A 1076 -16.42 18.63 -26.47
CA SER A 1076 -16.74 17.99 -27.75
C SER A 1076 -16.39 16.49 -27.76
N LEU A 1077 -17.19 15.66 -28.42
CA LEU A 1077 -16.95 14.21 -28.55
C LEU A 1077 -16.22 13.83 -29.85
N TRP A 1078 -16.15 14.73 -30.84
CA TRP A 1078 -15.44 14.56 -32.10
C TRP A 1078 -15.04 15.92 -32.71
N GLN A 1079 -14.28 15.89 -33.80
CA GLN A 1079 -13.91 17.08 -34.57
C GLN A 1079 -15.12 17.81 -35.17
N VAL A 1080 -15.22 19.11 -34.92
CA VAL A 1080 -16.35 19.96 -35.34
C VAL A 1080 -15.95 20.95 -36.43
N ASP A 1081 -16.93 21.40 -37.22
CA ASP A 1081 -16.72 22.47 -38.21
C ASP A 1081 -16.53 23.84 -37.52
N ASP A 1082 -15.51 24.59 -37.94
CA ASP A 1082 -15.12 25.88 -37.35
C ASP A 1082 -16.23 26.93 -37.39
N PHE A 1083 -17.07 26.95 -38.43
CA PHE A 1083 -18.11 27.97 -38.59
C PHE A 1083 -19.40 27.57 -37.87
N GLY A 1084 -19.79 26.30 -37.93
CA GLY A 1084 -20.94 25.77 -37.18
C GLY A 1084 -20.72 25.85 -35.66
N THR A 1085 -19.50 25.59 -35.18
CA THR A 1085 -19.16 25.67 -33.76
C THR A 1085 -19.28 27.09 -33.22
N LYS A 1086 -18.84 28.09 -34.00
CA LYS A 1086 -19.00 29.50 -33.64
C LYS A 1086 -20.48 29.85 -33.39
N ASP A 1087 -21.37 29.50 -34.31
CA ASP A 1087 -22.79 29.88 -34.20
C ASP A 1087 -23.44 29.19 -33.00
N LEU A 1088 -23.12 27.90 -32.79
CA LEU A 1088 -23.54 27.14 -31.62
C LEU A 1088 -23.08 27.80 -30.32
N MET A 1089 -21.80 28.16 -30.19
CA MET A 1089 -21.27 28.77 -28.97
C MET A 1089 -21.86 30.16 -28.70
N VAL A 1090 -22.00 30.99 -29.74
CA VAL A 1090 -22.61 32.31 -29.60
C VAL A 1090 -24.05 32.22 -29.08
N LYS A 1091 -24.88 31.35 -29.67
CA LYS A 1091 -26.26 31.12 -29.23
C LYS A 1091 -26.32 30.53 -27.82
N TYR A 1092 -25.42 29.61 -27.51
CA TYR A 1092 -25.31 29.03 -26.17
C TYR A 1092 -25.04 30.10 -25.10
N TYR A 1093 -24.05 30.97 -25.32
CA TYR A 1093 -23.75 32.08 -24.41
C TYR A 1093 -24.92 33.07 -24.28
N GLN A 1094 -25.60 33.42 -25.39
CA GLN A 1094 -26.80 34.27 -25.33
C GLN A 1094 -27.87 33.70 -24.40
N ARG A 1095 -28.08 32.38 -24.40
CA ARG A 1095 -29.06 31.72 -23.53
C ARG A 1095 -28.60 31.64 -22.08
N VAL A 1096 -27.36 31.20 -21.85
CA VAL A 1096 -26.79 31.10 -20.50
C VAL A 1096 -26.80 32.47 -19.79
N LEU A 1097 -26.45 33.55 -20.50
CA LEU A 1097 -26.45 34.91 -19.95
C LEU A 1097 -27.85 35.50 -19.75
N ASN A 1098 -28.88 34.89 -20.35
CA ASN A 1098 -30.29 35.21 -20.14
C ASN A 1098 -30.95 34.33 -19.06
N ASN A 1099 -30.14 33.76 -18.15
CA ASN A 1099 -30.59 32.89 -17.06
C ASN A 1099 -31.29 31.60 -17.52
N GLU A 1100 -30.97 31.08 -18.70
CA GLU A 1100 -31.29 29.68 -18.99
C GLU A 1100 -30.26 28.77 -18.28
N GLY A 1101 -30.71 27.66 -17.68
CA GLY A 1101 -29.81 26.68 -17.06
C GLY A 1101 -28.79 26.12 -18.05
N ARG A 1102 -27.55 25.88 -17.61
CA ARG A 1102 -26.42 25.50 -18.50
C ARG A 1102 -26.73 24.34 -19.44
N SER A 1103 -27.41 23.28 -18.96
CA SER A 1103 -27.78 22.15 -19.86
C SER A 1103 -28.94 22.50 -20.79
N GLU A 1104 -29.92 23.28 -20.33
CA GLU A 1104 -31.09 23.66 -21.14
C GLU A 1104 -30.70 24.63 -22.24
N ALA A 1105 -29.82 25.61 -21.94
CA ALA A 1105 -29.28 26.54 -22.92
C ALA A 1105 -28.60 25.82 -24.10
N LEU A 1106 -27.80 24.79 -23.81
CA LEU A 1106 -27.17 23.99 -24.85
C LEU A 1106 -28.21 23.19 -25.64
N ARG A 1107 -29.16 22.54 -24.96
CA ARG A 1107 -30.24 21.78 -25.59
C ARG A 1107 -31.06 22.65 -26.56
N GLN A 1108 -31.49 23.83 -26.13
CA GLN A 1108 -32.28 24.74 -26.97
C GLN A 1108 -31.49 25.22 -28.18
N THR A 1109 -30.19 25.49 -28.00
CA THR A 1109 -29.29 25.81 -29.12
C THR A 1109 -29.20 24.65 -30.12
N GLN A 1110 -29.05 23.43 -29.63
CA GLN A 1110 -29.00 22.23 -30.47
C GLN A 1110 -30.32 21.97 -31.22
N LEU A 1111 -31.46 22.21 -30.58
CA LEU A 1111 -32.78 22.11 -31.21
C LEU A 1111 -32.99 23.15 -32.31
N GLU A 1112 -32.51 24.37 -32.09
CA GLU A 1112 -32.56 25.45 -33.08
C GLU A 1112 -31.73 25.09 -34.32
N ILE A 1113 -30.50 24.58 -34.12
CA ILE A 1113 -29.64 24.12 -35.22
C ILE A 1113 -30.26 22.93 -35.95
N LEU A 1114 -30.79 21.94 -35.22
CA LEU A 1114 -31.51 20.79 -35.78
C LEU A 1114 -32.70 21.19 -36.66
N GLY A 1115 -33.35 22.34 -36.36
CA GLY A 1115 -34.46 22.88 -37.14
C GLY A 1115 -34.08 23.46 -38.50
N THR A 1116 -32.79 23.63 -38.79
CA THR A 1116 -32.29 24.16 -40.07
C THR A 1116 -32.00 23.03 -41.07
N GLU A 1117 -32.41 23.17 -42.33
CA GLU A 1117 -32.25 22.10 -43.34
C GLU A 1117 -30.79 21.69 -43.57
N GLU A 1118 -29.84 22.63 -43.50
CA GLU A 1118 -28.42 22.40 -43.73
C GLU A 1118 -27.72 21.64 -42.58
N TYR A 1119 -28.23 21.77 -41.34
CA TYR A 1119 -27.58 21.23 -40.14
C TYR A 1119 -28.40 20.15 -39.41
N GLN A 1120 -29.33 19.48 -40.10
CA GLN A 1120 -30.16 18.42 -39.49
C GLN A 1120 -29.34 17.20 -39.01
N HIS A 1121 -28.16 16.96 -39.61
CA HIS A 1121 -27.31 15.84 -39.24
C HIS A 1121 -26.66 16.07 -37.85
N PRO A 1122 -26.69 15.09 -36.91
CA PRO A 1122 -26.13 15.20 -35.56
C PRO A 1122 -24.66 15.62 -35.49
N TYR A 1123 -23.88 15.39 -36.55
CA TYR A 1123 -22.52 15.92 -36.69
C TYR A 1123 -22.40 17.40 -36.31
N TYR A 1124 -23.40 18.22 -36.65
CA TYR A 1124 -23.36 19.68 -36.48
C TYR A 1124 -23.83 20.16 -35.10
N TRP A 1125 -24.73 19.43 -34.44
CA TRP A 1125 -25.34 19.89 -33.19
C TRP A 1125 -25.05 18.98 -31.99
N ALA A 1126 -24.84 17.68 -32.17
CA ALA A 1126 -24.66 16.73 -31.07
C ALA A 1126 -23.21 16.56 -30.60
N SER A 1127 -22.28 17.32 -31.19
CA SER A 1127 -20.85 17.21 -30.93
C SER A 1127 -20.48 17.64 -29.52
N PHE A 1128 -21.22 18.58 -28.92
CA PHE A 1128 -20.98 19.07 -27.56
C PHE A 1128 -21.93 18.44 -26.55
N ILE A 1129 -21.38 18.02 -25.41
CA ILE A 1129 -22.15 17.52 -24.26
C ILE A 1129 -21.89 18.38 -23.02
N PRO A 1130 -22.94 18.68 -22.22
CA PRO A 1130 -22.77 19.31 -20.92
C PRO A 1130 -22.47 18.26 -19.84
N SER A 1131 -21.56 18.55 -18.92
CA SER A 1131 -21.23 17.69 -17.78
C SER A 1131 -21.08 18.53 -16.51
N GLY A 1132 -21.68 18.09 -15.40
CA GLY A 1132 -21.62 18.80 -14.11
C GLY A 1132 -22.92 19.51 -13.76
N ASP A 1133 -22.83 20.70 -13.14
CA ASP A 1133 -24.00 21.45 -12.68
C ASP A 1133 -24.86 21.97 -13.85
N TRP A 1134 -26.10 21.52 -13.95
CA TRP A 1134 -27.00 21.87 -15.05
C TRP A 1134 -27.76 23.17 -14.84
N ARG A 1135 -27.78 23.72 -13.62
CA ARG A 1135 -28.57 24.89 -13.22
C ARG A 1135 -28.01 26.18 -13.81
N GLU A 1136 -28.67 27.30 -13.52
CA GLU A 1136 -28.26 28.63 -13.95
C GLU A 1136 -26.93 29.05 -13.30
N ILE A 1137 -26.18 29.96 -13.93
CA ILE A 1137 -24.93 30.48 -13.34
C ILE A 1137 -25.19 31.33 -12.08
N ASN A 1138 -26.37 31.96 -11.99
CA ASN A 1138 -26.72 32.96 -10.98
C ASN A 1138 -27.55 32.43 -9.80
N ASP A 1139 -27.77 31.11 -9.69
CA ASP A 1139 -28.69 30.50 -8.71
C ASP A 1139 -28.00 30.21 -7.34
N GLY A 1140 -27.04 31.06 -6.94
CA GLY A 1140 -26.25 30.99 -5.71
C GLY A 1140 -26.61 32.07 -4.69
#